data_AF-A0A6N4WRT9-F1
#
_entry.id   AF-A0A6N4WRT9-F1
#
_cell.length_a   1.000
_cell.length_b   1.000
_cell.length_c   1.000
_cell.angle_alpha   90.00
_cell.angle_beta   90.00
_cell.angle_gamma   90.00
#
_symmetry.space_group_name_H-M   'P 1'
#
loop_
_entity.id
_entity.type
_entity.pdbx_description
1 polymer ?
#
loop_
_entity_poly.entity_id
_entity_poly.type
_entity_poly.pdbx_seq_one_letter_code
_entity_poly.pdbx_strand_id
1 'polypeptide(L)'
;MKLFFSILLFFTSLLPLLSATEVPDEAQLCFQWFASLDYPDVKDAQFAEIWTGRGSNSERRAIYGFIISESETELTVLRTDLTQGTLAKANTRVAFEPRSFSEIATETLEALRSPPENTLDWPDDTLAKKAQVFFWAYACWRRGEIDLATQLYVEADKQRLGYYLKRETDTLQEVLEIQLGKAAMWNAMLRSDGNSLAQIYWSDSRRTPLPSRAELLTGFQRVTTQFPRCKYAEQAQASAAILECMIEEDANHPTLTQEQLDQLPLDQRVAELIWQLRDQNGHQMTQPGSCDIFNTRTTGSTGLRPSYYPQPTGTSPAHQLLAIGYPAVPALIEALTDRRFSRSVGYARLSFFNHSILNVGDCAQQILNRIAGHSIEHPSYVHGDLPTEAQLLARQQVYQAWWNEFQKKGKKQMLIEAIAAGAGIPGPLIRQLKEEAPEEVAGTLLMGIEQTQEDPWGLRLYIDELFALNTPEAFAMLRALIKDDPRRRVRIEAATKLLEEENKAANEAALDALIYEWQQLPESTPRQFENDFSALATALIASGDARAMQQLVNGWEQRPAHERFQIVRATGIFADKFMFTSAVFYMKRRPPTLEARAIMIDLLAHALEDTTADVFHGSLSDFQCPNPRIGDFALYVLNGIDNQKYAMSTFANAEQRDIERIAAANIWRAENNESLLQLPVISVKN
;
A
#
# COMPACT_ATOMS: atom_id res chain seq x y z
N MET A 1 -60.70 55.19 -27.60
CA MET A 1 -60.02 55.86 -28.73
C MET A 1 -58.57 56.14 -28.33
N LYS A 2 -57.66 55.19 -28.56
CA LYS A 2 -56.20 55.37 -28.58
C LYS A 2 -55.58 54.06 -29.08
N LEU A 3 -55.20 54.14 -30.35
CA LEU A 3 -54.53 53.14 -31.17
C LEU A 3 -53.01 53.32 -30.97
N PHE A 4 -52.23 52.26 -31.24
CA PHE A 4 -50.76 52.19 -31.29
C PHE A 4 -50.00 52.10 -29.95
N PHE A 5 -49.77 50.87 -29.47
CA PHE A 5 -48.51 50.44 -28.84
C PHE A 5 -48.47 48.91 -28.76
N SER A 6 -48.02 48.26 -29.83
CA SER A 6 -47.57 46.86 -29.87
C SER A 6 -46.76 46.70 -31.15
N ILE A 7 -45.67 45.94 -31.09
CA ILE A 7 -44.55 45.85 -32.06
C ILE A 7 -43.34 46.71 -31.66
N LEU A 8 -42.67 46.33 -30.58
CA LEU A 8 -41.22 46.46 -30.43
C LEU A 8 -40.79 45.51 -29.30
N LEU A 9 -39.75 44.69 -29.53
CA LEU A 9 -39.14 43.65 -28.65
C LEU A 9 -39.46 42.18 -28.99
N PHE A 10 -39.13 41.76 -30.21
CA PHE A 10 -38.65 40.39 -30.49
C PHE A 10 -37.67 40.48 -31.67
N PHE A 11 -36.55 41.17 -31.47
CA PHE A 11 -35.33 40.96 -32.24
C PHE A 11 -34.33 40.30 -31.29
N THR A 12 -34.59 39.03 -30.99
CA THR A 12 -33.53 38.13 -30.56
C THR A 12 -32.51 38.08 -31.69
N SER A 13 -31.33 38.57 -31.37
CA SER A 13 -30.11 38.47 -32.16
C SER A 13 -29.84 37.02 -32.55
N LEU A 14 -30.39 36.58 -33.68
CA LEU A 14 -29.84 35.52 -34.51
C LEU A 14 -28.55 36.06 -35.15
N LEU A 15 -27.51 36.20 -34.32
CA LEU A 15 -26.15 36.14 -34.85
C LEU A 15 -25.98 34.70 -35.36
N PRO A 16 -25.59 34.48 -36.63
CA PRO A 16 -25.13 33.17 -37.03
C PRO A 16 -23.99 32.83 -36.07
N LEU A 17 -24.15 31.74 -35.32
CA LEU A 17 -23.03 31.02 -34.72
C LEU A 17 -22.15 30.62 -35.91
N LEU A 18 -21.26 31.53 -36.30
CA LEU A 18 -20.13 31.22 -37.15
C LEU A 18 -19.34 30.19 -36.34
N SER A 19 -19.56 28.90 -36.62
CA SER A 19 -18.73 27.83 -36.09
C SER A 19 -17.28 28.24 -36.31
N ALA A 20 -16.50 28.30 -35.23
CA ALA A 20 -15.10 28.65 -35.35
C ALA A 20 -14.47 27.60 -36.28
N THR A 21 -13.85 28.06 -37.36
CA THR A 21 -13.19 27.16 -38.31
C THR A 21 -11.82 26.74 -37.81
N GLU A 22 -11.28 27.46 -36.81
CA GLU A 22 -9.96 27.27 -36.24
C GLU A 22 -10.00 27.44 -34.70
N VAL A 23 -9.15 26.70 -33.99
CA VAL A 23 -8.92 26.87 -32.55
C VAL A 23 -8.05 28.11 -32.30
N PRO A 24 -8.05 28.73 -31.11
CA PRO A 24 -7.15 29.85 -30.81
C PRO A 24 -5.67 29.52 -31.07
N ASP A 25 -4.88 30.50 -31.54
CA ASP A 25 -3.46 30.31 -31.90
C ASP A 25 -2.64 29.61 -30.80
N GLU A 26 -2.84 29.99 -29.54
CA GLU A 26 -2.16 29.38 -28.39
C GLU A 26 -2.52 27.88 -28.26
N ALA A 27 -3.80 27.54 -28.42
CA ALA A 27 -4.26 26.16 -28.40
C ALA A 27 -3.69 25.37 -29.58
N GLN A 28 -3.66 25.98 -30.78
CA GLN A 28 -3.07 25.35 -31.96
C GLN A 28 -1.58 25.04 -31.76
N LEU A 29 -0.80 26.00 -31.25
CA LEU A 29 0.62 25.80 -30.94
C LEU A 29 0.83 24.69 -29.90
N CYS A 30 0.00 24.68 -28.85
CA CYS A 30 0.07 23.67 -27.80
C CYS A 30 -0.30 22.26 -28.33
N PHE A 31 -1.33 22.14 -29.18
CA PHE A 31 -1.70 20.88 -29.83
C PHE A 31 -0.63 20.38 -30.81
N GLN A 32 -0.02 21.28 -31.58
CA GLN A 32 1.08 20.95 -32.49
C GLN A 32 2.32 20.49 -31.72
N TRP A 33 2.66 21.17 -30.62
CA TRP A 33 3.71 20.72 -29.72
C TRP A 33 3.41 19.33 -29.16
N PHE A 34 2.19 19.09 -28.65
CA PHE A 34 1.82 17.78 -28.11
C PHE A 34 1.89 16.67 -29.17
N ALA A 35 1.47 16.95 -30.40
CA ALA A 35 1.57 16.02 -31.53
C ALA A 35 3.02 15.62 -31.86
N SER A 36 4.02 16.42 -31.46
CA SER A 36 5.44 16.12 -31.65
C SER A 36 6.04 15.19 -30.58
N LEU A 37 5.29 14.85 -29.52
CA LEU A 37 5.77 14.05 -28.38
C LEU A 37 5.67 12.53 -28.60
N ASP A 38 5.40 12.07 -29.83
CA ASP A 38 5.30 10.65 -30.21
C ASP A 38 4.25 9.83 -29.42
N TYR A 39 3.21 10.47 -28.89
CA TYR A 39 2.03 9.72 -28.40
C TYR A 39 1.22 9.16 -29.59
N PRO A 40 0.55 8.00 -29.45
CA PRO A 40 -0.30 7.47 -30.50
C PRO A 40 -1.34 8.49 -30.94
N ASP A 41 -1.50 8.67 -32.25
CA ASP A 41 -2.55 9.51 -32.80
C ASP A 41 -3.91 8.84 -32.63
N VAL A 42 -4.88 9.61 -32.12
CA VAL A 42 -6.23 9.14 -31.79
C VAL A 42 -7.31 9.63 -32.77
N LYS A 43 -6.89 10.29 -33.86
CA LYS A 43 -7.78 10.80 -34.90
C LYS A 43 -8.76 9.74 -35.40
N ASP A 44 -8.23 8.59 -35.80
CA ASP A 44 -9.02 7.49 -36.38
C ASP A 44 -9.22 6.32 -35.40
N ALA A 45 -8.71 6.45 -34.16
CA ALA A 45 -8.82 5.41 -33.15
C ALA A 45 -10.27 5.29 -32.64
N GLN A 46 -10.76 4.07 -32.43
CA GLN A 46 -12.08 3.89 -31.86
C GLN A 46 -12.06 4.22 -30.36
N PHE A 47 -12.98 5.07 -29.90
CA PHE A 47 -13.18 5.30 -28.48
C PHE A 47 -14.17 4.27 -27.92
N ALA A 48 -13.86 3.71 -26.76
CA ALA A 48 -14.65 2.65 -26.19
C ALA A 48 -14.66 2.68 -24.65
N GLU A 49 -15.68 2.05 -24.10
CA GLU A 49 -15.71 1.57 -22.73
C GLU A 49 -15.12 0.16 -22.70
N ILE A 50 -14.01 -0.05 -21.99
CA ILE A 50 -13.28 -1.31 -21.94
C ILE A 50 -13.52 -1.99 -20.59
N TRP A 51 -14.04 -3.21 -20.63
CA TRP A 51 -14.15 -4.07 -19.46
C TRP A 51 -12.86 -4.88 -19.32
N THR A 52 -12.15 -4.64 -18.23
CA THR A 52 -10.83 -5.28 -17.97
C THR A 52 -10.95 -6.69 -17.39
N GLY A 53 -12.17 -7.12 -17.05
CA GLY A 53 -12.43 -8.41 -16.41
C GLY A 53 -12.08 -8.51 -14.92
N ARG A 54 -11.80 -7.37 -14.27
CA ARG A 54 -11.55 -7.25 -12.83
C ARG A 54 -12.85 -7.02 -12.05
N GLY A 55 -13.09 -7.84 -11.03
CA GLY A 55 -14.23 -7.77 -10.10
C GLY A 55 -14.69 -9.16 -9.67
N SER A 56 -15.34 -9.28 -8.50
CA SER A 56 -16.30 -10.38 -8.28
C SER A 56 -17.39 -10.27 -9.36
N ASN A 57 -18.15 -11.34 -9.62
CA ASN A 57 -19.13 -11.41 -10.72
C ASN A 57 -20.19 -10.29 -10.74
N SER A 58 -20.24 -9.38 -9.76
CA SER A 58 -21.21 -8.30 -9.62
C SER A 58 -20.76 -6.91 -10.09
N GLU A 59 -19.47 -6.61 -10.29
CA GLU A 59 -19.02 -5.27 -10.71
C GLU A 59 -18.09 -5.32 -11.92
N ARG A 60 -18.59 -4.88 -13.08
CA ARG A 60 -17.78 -4.64 -14.27
C ARG A 60 -16.98 -3.35 -14.05
N ARG A 61 -15.69 -3.46 -13.70
CA ARG A 61 -14.80 -2.30 -13.78
C ARG A 61 -14.55 -1.95 -15.25
N ALA A 62 -15.24 -0.92 -15.70
CA ALA A 62 -15.05 -0.30 -17.00
C ALA A 62 -14.03 0.84 -16.90
N ILE A 63 -13.24 0.99 -17.95
CA ILE A 63 -12.37 2.16 -18.16
C ILE A 63 -12.64 2.71 -19.55
N TYR A 64 -12.45 4.01 -19.75
CA TYR A 64 -12.58 4.63 -21.06
C TYR A 64 -11.20 4.81 -21.72
N GLY A 65 -11.13 4.61 -23.03
CA GLY A 65 -9.89 4.80 -23.78
C GLY A 65 -10.05 4.64 -25.29
N PHE A 66 -8.97 4.96 -26.00
CA PHE A 66 -8.85 4.80 -27.44
C PHE A 66 -8.21 3.45 -27.77
N ILE A 67 -8.87 2.65 -28.59
CA ILE A 67 -8.32 1.39 -29.11
C ILE A 67 -7.29 1.75 -30.17
N ILE A 68 -6.01 1.52 -29.86
CA ILE A 68 -4.88 1.82 -30.72
C ILE A 68 -4.59 0.66 -31.68
N SER A 69 -4.71 -0.57 -31.18
CA SER A 69 -4.62 -1.76 -32.01
C SER A 69 -5.42 -2.91 -31.41
N GLU A 70 -5.94 -3.76 -32.29
CA GLU A 70 -6.75 -4.91 -31.91
C GLU A 70 -6.31 -6.13 -32.74
N SER A 71 -6.04 -7.25 -32.07
CA SER A 71 -5.80 -8.54 -32.70
C SER A 71 -6.77 -9.58 -32.14
N GLU A 72 -6.69 -10.83 -32.62
CA GLU A 72 -7.50 -11.93 -32.07
C GLU A 72 -7.20 -12.19 -30.59
N THR A 73 -5.95 -11.98 -30.17
CA THR A 73 -5.48 -12.32 -28.83
C THR A 73 -5.27 -11.12 -27.93
N GLU A 74 -5.14 -9.91 -28.48
CA GLU A 74 -4.74 -8.72 -27.74
C GLU A 74 -5.55 -7.47 -28.11
N LEU A 75 -5.66 -6.55 -27.16
CA LEU A 75 -6.29 -5.25 -27.30
C LEU A 75 -5.39 -4.19 -26.67
N THR A 76 -4.83 -3.29 -27.48
CA THR A 76 -4.01 -2.18 -26.99
C THR A 76 -4.84 -0.92 -26.92
N VAL A 77 -4.81 -0.27 -25.76
CA VAL A 77 -5.65 0.87 -25.45
C VAL A 77 -4.80 2.01 -24.88
N LEU A 78 -5.05 3.22 -25.35
CA LEU A 78 -4.53 4.47 -24.79
C LEU A 78 -5.61 5.13 -23.94
N ARG A 79 -5.35 5.31 -22.65
CA ARG A 79 -6.26 5.99 -21.72
C ARG A 79 -6.10 7.50 -21.78
N THR A 80 -7.05 8.19 -21.15
CA THR A 80 -7.08 9.65 -21.02
C THR A 80 -5.96 10.20 -20.14
N ASP A 81 -5.33 9.34 -19.33
CA ASP A 81 -4.12 9.62 -18.55
C ASP A 81 -2.83 9.36 -19.35
N LEU A 82 -2.94 9.14 -20.66
CA LEU A 82 -1.86 8.81 -21.60
C LEU A 82 -1.11 7.51 -21.29
N THR A 83 -1.63 6.68 -20.37
CA THR A 83 -1.11 5.33 -20.18
C THR A 83 -1.59 4.42 -21.31
N GLN A 84 -0.65 3.67 -21.89
CA GLN A 84 -0.94 2.68 -22.90
C GLN A 84 -0.80 1.28 -22.30
N GLY A 85 -1.83 0.46 -22.43
CA GLY A 85 -1.84 -0.93 -21.94
C GLY A 85 -2.29 -1.91 -23.02
N THR A 86 -1.76 -3.12 -23.00
CA THR A 86 -2.20 -4.23 -23.87
C THR A 86 -2.87 -5.31 -23.04
N LEU A 87 -4.14 -5.59 -23.31
CA LEU A 87 -4.95 -6.59 -22.63
C LEU A 87 -5.07 -7.86 -23.46
N ALA A 88 -4.99 -9.04 -22.83
CA ALA A 88 -5.27 -10.30 -23.51
C ALA A 88 -6.76 -10.56 -23.55
N LYS A 89 -7.25 -10.90 -24.74
CA LYS A 89 -8.61 -11.39 -24.96
C LYS A 89 -8.80 -12.86 -24.57
N ALA A 90 -7.72 -13.61 -24.39
CA ALA A 90 -7.75 -15.03 -24.03
C ALA A 90 -8.46 -15.31 -22.69
N ASN A 91 -8.52 -14.31 -21.80
CA ASN A 91 -9.44 -14.32 -20.67
C ASN A 91 -10.76 -13.72 -21.15
N THR A 92 -11.82 -14.53 -21.28
CA THR A 92 -13.17 -14.20 -21.80
C THR A 92 -13.90 -13.01 -21.14
N ARG A 93 -13.21 -12.28 -20.27
CA ARG A 93 -13.68 -11.12 -19.51
C ARG A 93 -13.18 -9.78 -20.07
N VAL A 94 -12.24 -9.79 -21.01
CA VAL A 94 -11.82 -8.57 -21.73
C VAL A 94 -12.72 -8.38 -22.94
N ALA A 95 -13.55 -7.36 -22.89
CA ALA A 95 -14.40 -6.92 -23.99
C ALA A 95 -14.52 -5.40 -23.95
N PHE A 96 -15.04 -4.79 -25.01
CA PHE A 96 -15.30 -3.36 -25.03
C PHE A 96 -16.60 -3.05 -25.76
N GLU A 97 -17.17 -1.89 -25.46
CA GLU A 97 -18.30 -1.31 -26.17
C GLU A 97 -17.87 0.00 -26.83
N PRO A 98 -18.03 0.16 -28.16
CA PRO A 98 -17.83 1.45 -28.81
C PRO A 98 -18.69 2.53 -28.12
N ARG A 99 -18.09 3.69 -27.84
CA ARG A 99 -18.78 4.86 -27.28
C ARG A 99 -18.53 6.06 -28.18
N SER A 100 -19.49 6.96 -28.25
CA SER A 100 -19.29 8.24 -28.94
C SER A 100 -18.34 9.10 -28.12
N PHE A 101 -17.14 9.34 -28.66
CA PHE A 101 -16.15 10.18 -27.99
C PHE A 101 -16.68 11.60 -27.75
N SER A 102 -17.35 12.19 -28.74
CA SER A 102 -17.87 13.56 -28.68
C SER A 102 -18.93 13.73 -27.58
N GLU A 103 -19.78 12.72 -27.38
CA GLU A 103 -20.77 12.70 -26.29
C GLU A 103 -20.07 12.67 -24.93
N ILE A 104 -19.15 11.73 -24.71
CA ILE A 104 -18.41 11.61 -23.44
C ILE A 104 -17.52 12.83 -23.17
N ALA A 105 -16.92 13.43 -24.22
CA ALA A 105 -16.13 14.64 -24.10
C ALA A 105 -17.00 15.86 -23.73
N THR A 106 -18.24 15.92 -24.23
CA THR A 106 -19.24 16.94 -23.86
C THR A 106 -19.69 16.76 -22.41
N GLU A 107 -20.03 15.54 -21.99
CA GLU A 107 -20.34 15.23 -20.59
C GLU A 107 -19.19 15.59 -19.65
N THR A 108 -17.95 15.31 -20.06
CA THR A 108 -16.74 15.68 -19.32
C THR A 108 -16.62 17.20 -19.19
N LEU A 109 -16.88 17.95 -20.26
CA LEU A 109 -16.88 19.41 -20.24
C LEU A 109 -17.95 19.97 -19.28
N GLU A 110 -19.16 19.40 -19.31
CA GLU A 110 -20.26 19.79 -18.40
C GLU A 110 -19.91 19.50 -16.95
N ALA A 111 -19.34 18.33 -16.65
CA ALA A 111 -18.90 17.96 -15.32
C ALA A 111 -17.76 18.85 -14.80
N LEU A 112 -16.86 19.33 -15.67
CA LEU A 112 -15.81 20.27 -15.27
C LEU A 112 -16.37 21.66 -14.90
N ARG A 113 -17.45 22.09 -15.56
CA ARG A 113 -18.13 23.37 -15.28
C ARG A 113 -19.05 23.30 -14.08
N SER A 114 -19.63 22.14 -13.84
CA SER A 114 -20.58 21.86 -12.76
C SER A 114 -20.18 20.56 -12.04
N PRO A 115 -19.11 20.58 -11.24
CA PRO A 115 -18.62 19.38 -10.57
C PRO A 115 -19.71 18.79 -9.66
N PRO A 116 -19.92 17.46 -9.66
CA PRO A 116 -20.90 16.83 -8.79
C PRO A 116 -20.57 17.08 -7.31
N GLU A 117 -21.60 17.30 -6.48
CA GLU A 117 -21.47 17.63 -5.04
C GLU A 117 -20.64 16.63 -4.22
N ASN A 118 -20.39 15.41 -4.74
CA ASN A 118 -19.66 14.34 -4.07
C ASN A 118 -18.46 13.80 -4.84
N THR A 119 -17.91 14.57 -5.78
CA THR A 119 -16.60 14.22 -6.36
C THR A 119 -15.51 14.54 -5.34
N LEU A 120 -15.22 13.58 -4.46
CA LEU A 120 -13.91 13.52 -3.83
C LEU A 120 -12.90 13.43 -4.99
N ASP A 121 -12.27 14.56 -5.29
CA ASP A 121 -11.07 14.65 -6.13
C ASP A 121 -9.98 13.84 -5.42
N TRP A 122 -10.06 12.52 -5.54
CA TRP A 122 -8.90 11.68 -5.30
C TRP A 122 -7.86 12.12 -6.31
N PRO A 123 -6.70 12.60 -5.87
CA PRO A 123 -5.69 13.04 -6.81
C PRO A 123 -5.32 11.83 -7.68
N ASP A 124 -5.69 11.85 -8.95
CA ASP A 124 -5.14 10.92 -9.94
C ASP A 124 -3.65 11.29 -10.07
N ASP A 125 -2.81 10.61 -9.31
CA ASP A 125 -1.46 11.08 -9.00
C ASP A 125 -0.45 10.93 -10.14
N THR A 126 -0.79 10.12 -11.16
CA THR A 126 0.12 9.75 -12.25
C THR A 126 0.17 10.81 -13.34
N LEU A 127 -0.99 11.20 -13.88
CA LEU A 127 -1.12 12.37 -14.75
C LEU A 127 -2.16 13.33 -14.17
N ALA A 128 -1.76 14.57 -13.90
CA ALA A 128 -2.65 15.56 -13.29
C ALA A 128 -3.86 15.85 -14.18
N LYS A 129 -5.00 16.14 -13.55
CA LYS A 129 -6.28 16.38 -14.23
C LYS A 129 -6.18 17.38 -15.37
N LYS A 130 -5.40 18.46 -15.19
CA LYS A 130 -5.10 19.45 -16.24
C LYS A 130 -4.61 18.81 -17.55
N ALA A 131 -3.60 17.94 -17.50
CA ALA A 131 -3.07 17.27 -18.68
C ALA A 131 -4.05 16.26 -19.26
N GLN A 132 -4.85 15.59 -18.44
CA GLN A 132 -5.93 14.72 -18.93
C GLN A 132 -6.97 15.52 -19.72
N VAL A 133 -7.48 16.64 -19.18
CA VAL A 133 -8.45 17.52 -19.85
C VAL A 133 -7.87 18.14 -21.12
N PHE A 134 -6.59 18.53 -21.10
CA PHE A 134 -5.90 18.95 -22.32
C PHE A 134 -5.87 17.84 -23.38
N PHE A 135 -5.61 16.58 -23.00
CA PHE A 135 -5.63 15.48 -23.95
C PHE A 135 -7.02 15.24 -24.58
N TRP A 136 -8.10 15.43 -23.81
CA TRP A 136 -9.45 15.47 -24.36
C TRP A 136 -9.62 16.57 -25.42
N ALA A 137 -9.16 17.78 -25.11
CA ALA A 137 -9.18 18.90 -26.06
C ALA A 137 -8.39 18.59 -27.35
N TYR A 138 -7.19 18.01 -27.20
CA TYR A 138 -6.36 17.57 -28.32
C TYR A 138 -7.07 16.52 -29.19
N ALA A 139 -7.69 15.51 -28.57
CA ALA A 139 -8.40 14.47 -29.30
C ALA A 139 -9.62 15.02 -30.08
N CYS A 140 -10.38 15.97 -29.51
CA CYS A 140 -11.43 16.71 -30.22
C CYS A 140 -10.86 17.46 -31.43
N TRP A 141 -9.73 18.16 -31.27
CA TRP A 141 -9.08 18.88 -32.36
C TRP A 141 -8.65 17.95 -33.49
N ARG A 142 -8.04 16.80 -33.17
CA ARG A 142 -7.64 15.77 -34.15
C ARG A 142 -8.82 15.23 -34.96
N ARG A 143 -10.03 15.22 -34.39
CA ARG A 143 -11.28 14.76 -35.02
C ARG A 143 -12.07 15.85 -35.74
N GLY A 144 -11.58 17.10 -35.73
CA GLY A 144 -12.26 18.24 -36.35
C GLY A 144 -13.38 18.85 -35.50
N GLU A 145 -13.49 18.50 -34.22
CA GLU A 145 -14.47 19.05 -33.28
C GLU A 145 -13.95 20.36 -32.65
N ILE A 146 -13.76 21.38 -33.49
CA ILE A 146 -13.03 22.62 -33.15
C ILE A 146 -13.65 23.38 -31.95
N ASP A 147 -14.97 23.51 -31.90
CA ASP A 147 -15.67 24.22 -30.83
C ASP A 147 -15.52 23.49 -29.48
N LEU A 148 -15.60 22.15 -29.47
CA LEU A 148 -15.44 21.35 -28.26
C LEU A 148 -13.97 21.33 -27.79
N ALA A 149 -13.04 21.21 -28.72
CA ALA A 149 -11.60 21.31 -28.45
C ALA A 149 -11.23 22.64 -27.78
N THR A 150 -11.74 23.75 -28.30
CA THR A 150 -11.50 25.10 -27.75
C THR A 150 -12.03 25.23 -26.31
N GLN A 151 -13.24 24.72 -26.06
CA GLN A 151 -13.85 24.79 -24.73
C GLN A 151 -13.10 23.93 -23.70
N LEU A 152 -12.73 22.70 -24.06
CA LEU A 152 -11.94 21.82 -23.19
C LEU A 152 -10.53 22.37 -22.95
N TYR A 153 -9.90 23.03 -23.93
CA TYR A 153 -8.61 23.70 -23.75
C TYR A 153 -8.69 24.80 -22.68
N VAL A 154 -9.74 25.64 -22.74
CA VAL A 154 -9.98 26.69 -21.74
C VAL A 154 -10.24 26.08 -20.36
N GLU A 155 -11.01 25.00 -20.26
CA GLU A 155 -11.21 24.32 -18.97
C GLU A 155 -9.94 23.64 -18.44
N ALA A 156 -9.09 23.08 -19.32
CA ALA A 156 -7.79 22.55 -18.96
C ALA A 156 -6.92 23.64 -18.31
N ASP A 157 -6.92 24.86 -18.86
CA ASP A 157 -6.14 25.96 -18.30
C ASP A 157 -6.62 26.39 -16.90
N LYS A 158 -7.93 26.34 -16.66
CA LYS A 158 -8.53 26.63 -15.34
C LYS A 158 -8.26 25.56 -14.29
N GLN A 159 -7.97 24.32 -14.69
CA GLN A 159 -7.74 23.24 -13.73
C GLN A 159 -6.62 23.61 -12.76
N ARG A 160 -6.87 23.37 -11.46
CA ARG A 160 -5.89 23.62 -10.41
C ARG A 160 -4.62 22.83 -10.73
N LEU A 161 -3.49 23.51 -10.60
CA LEU A 161 -2.25 22.79 -10.45
C LEU A 161 -2.32 22.11 -9.09
N GLY A 162 -2.13 20.80 -9.03
CA GLY A 162 -1.95 20.10 -7.76
C GLY A 162 -0.92 20.84 -6.91
N TYR A 163 -0.91 20.58 -5.59
CA TYR A 163 -0.24 21.33 -4.50
C TYR A 163 1.18 21.92 -4.71
N TYR A 164 1.87 21.69 -5.82
CA TYR A 164 3.29 21.96 -6.01
C TYR A 164 3.70 22.78 -7.25
N LEU A 165 2.81 23.33 -8.09
CA LEU A 165 3.26 23.73 -9.44
C LEU A 165 2.88 25.08 -10.06
N LYS A 166 2.04 25.97 -9.52
CA LYS A 166 1.80 27.25 -10.24
C LYS A 166 2.75 28.37 -9.81
N ARG A 167 3.57 28.85 -10.74
CA ARG A 167 3.96 30.27 -10.80
C ARG A 167 2.89 31.00 -11.60
N GLU A 168 2.54 32.23 -11.22
CA GLU A 168 1.46 33.00 -11.87
C GLU A 168 1.68 33.28 -13.37
N THR A 169 2.86 32.97 -13.91
CA THR A 169 3.35 33.39 -15.23
C THR A 169 3.54 32.27 -16.27
N ASP A 170 3.27 31.00 -15.93
CA ASP A 170 3.49 29.90 -16.88
C ASP A 170 2.32 29.74 -17.87
N THR A 171 2.63 29.53 -19.16
CA THR A 171 1.66 29.14 -20.20
C THR A 171 1.16 27.71 -19.99
N LEU A 172 0.02 27.34 -20.59
CA LEU A 172 -0.49 25.97 -20.46
C LEU A 172 0.51 24.94 -20.99
N GLN A 173 1.19 25.22 -22.11
CA GLN A 173 2.20 24.33 -22.68
C GLN A 173 3.35 24.03 -21.69
N GLU A 174 3.89 25.06 -21.03
CA GLU A 174 5.00 24.91 -20.08
C GLU A 174 4.59 24.07 -18.87
N VAL A 175 3.36 24.28 -18.39
CA VAL A 175 2.76 23.48 -17.32
C VAL A 175 2.58 22.02 -17.74
N LEU A 176 2.10 21.77 -18.96
CA LEU A 176 1.93 20.43 -19.52
C LEU A 176 3.28 19.73 -19.68
N GLU A 177 4.31 20.43 -20.15
CA GLU A 177 5.67 19.88 -20.30
C GLU A 177 6.20 19.34 -18.96
N ILE A 178 6.01 20.08 -17.87
CA ILE A 178 6.41 19.64 -16.53
C ILE A 178 5.63 18.38 -16.10
N GLN A 179 4.31 18.36 -16.31
CA GLN A 179 3.44 17.25 -15.90
C GLN A 179 3.70 15.97 -16.71
N LEU A 180 3.78 16.10 -18.04
CA LEU A 180 4.08 15.00 -18.95
C LEU A 180 5.50 14.50 -18.75
N GLY A 181 6.47 15.39 -18.51
CA GLY A 181 7.84 15.00 -18.16
C GLY A 181 7.93 14.20 -16.86
N LYS A 182 7.16 14.58 -15.82
CA LYS A 182 7.06 13.80 -14.58
C LYS A 182 6.47 12.41 -14.86
N ALA A 183 5.38 12.33 -15.62
CA ALA A 183 4.76 11.04 -15.95
C ALA A 183 5.69 10.16 -16.80
N ALA A 184 6.42 10.75 -17.75
CA ALA A 184 7.42 10.05 -18.57
C ALA A 184 8.58 9.52 -17.72
N MET A 185 9.11 10.33 -16.80
CA MET A 185 10.14 9.92 -15.84
C MET A 185 9.65 8.77 -14.95
N TRP A 186 8.44 8.89 -14.41
CA TRP A 186 7.86 7.84 -13.57
C TRP A 186 7.69 6.53 -14.35
N ASN A 187 7.17 6.60 -15.57
CA ASN A 187 7.05 5.42 -16.41
C ASN A 187 8.42 4.79 -16.75
N ALA A 188 9.44 5.60 -17.04
CA ALA A 188 10.80 5.09 -17.30
C ALA A 188 11.37 4.35 -16.07
N MET A 189 11.16 4.88 -14.86
CA MET A 189 11.56 4.21 -13.62
C MET A 189 10.80 2.90 -13.41
N LEU A 190 9.47 2.90 -13.49
CA LEU A 190 8.66 1.68 -13.32
C LEU A 190 8.99 0.61 -14.36
N ARG A 191 9.34 0.99 -15.59
CA ARG A 191 9.77 0.02 -16.60
C ARG A 191 11.04 -0.72 -16.21
N SER A 192 11.84 -0.20 -15.29
CA SER A 192 13.10 -0.81 -14.88
C SER A 192 12.92 -2.12 -14.12
N ASP A 193 11.80 -2.31 -13.42
CA ASP A 193 11.44 -3.59 -12.74
C ASP A 193 10.36 -4.38 -13.49
N GLY A 194 10.06 -3.97 -14.74
CA GLY A 194 9.06 -4.59 -15.59
C GLY A 194 7.63 -4.15 -15.29
N ASN A 195 7.43 -3.17 -14.40
CA ASN A 195 6.16 -2.49 -14.24
C ASN A 195 5.95 -1.40 -15.29
N SER A 196 4.78 -0.78 -15.26
CA SER A 196 4.51 0.47 -15.97
C SER A 196 3.39 1.20 -15.25
N LEU A 197 3.21 2.48 -15.56
CA LEU A 197 2.02 3.21 -15.10
C LEU A 197 0.74 2.49 -15.52
N ALA A 198 0.73 1.90 -16.72
CA ALA A 198 -0.38 1.06 -17.14
C ALA A 198 -0.56 -0.16 -16.22
N GLN A 199 0.47 -0.97 -15.94
CA GLN A 199 0.25 -2.16 -15.11
C GLN A 199 -0.35 -1.87 -13.72
N ILE A 200 0.03 -0.76 -13.08
CA ILE A 200 -0.52 -0.34 -11.78
C ILE A 200 -2.05 -0.25 -11.83
N TYR A 201 -2.61 0.27 -12.92
CA TYR A 201 -4.06 0.47 -13.06
C TYR A 201 -4.77 -0.68 -13.77
N TRP A 202 -4.10 -1.30 -14.74
CA TRP A 202 -4.72 -2.24 -15.67
C TRP A 202 -4.86 -3.64 -15.08
N SER A 203 -4.22 -3.94 -13.94
CA SER A 203 -4.33 -5.22 -13.20
C SER A 203 -4.01 -6.48 -14.02
N ASP A 204 -3.44 -6.31 -15.21
CA ASP A 204 -2.92 -7.41 -15.98
C ASP A 204 -1.68 -7.92 -15.24
N SER A 205 -1.87 -9.00 -14.51
CA SER A 205 -0.82 -9.68 -13.76
C SER A 205 0.13 -10.45 -14.68
N ARG A 206 -0.08 -10.41 -16.00
CA ARG A 206 0.86 -10.98 -16.95
C ARG A 206 2.14 -10.17 -16.92
N ARG A 207 3.22 -10.90 -16.73
CA ARG A 207 4.58 -10.36 -16.64
C ARG A 207 4.91 -9.74 -17.99
N THR A 208 5.00 -8.42 -18.07
CA THR A 208 5.71 -7.80 -19.18
C THR A 208 7.17 -8.22 -19.07
N PRO A 209 7.78 -8.74 -20.16
CA PRO A 209 9.21 -8.98 -20.18
C PRO A 209 9.96 -7.73 -19.73
N LEU A 210 11.03 -7.91 -18.98
CA LEU A 210 11.89 -6.78 -18.61
C LEU A 210 12.41 -6.12 -19.90
N PRO A 211 12.27 -4.80 -20.05
CA PRO A 211 12.86 -4.11 -21.17
C PRO A 211 14.39 -4.19 -21.11
N SER A 212 15.00 -4.24 -22.29
CA SER A 212 16.45 -4.11 -22.43
C SER A 212 16.95 -2.78 -21.85
N ARG A 213 18.25 -2.69 -21.50
CA ARG A 213 18.84 -1.43 -21.03
C ARG A 213 18.75 -0.32 -22.10
N ALA A 214 18.83 -0.68 -23.38
CA ALA A 214 18.66 0.25 -24.50
C ALA A 214 17.23 0.84 -24.57
N GLU A 215 16.20 0.03 -24.33
CA GLU A 215 14.82 0.52 -24.26
C GLU A 215 14.58 1.42 -23.04
N LEU A 216 15.22 1.12 -21.89
CA LEU A 216 15.18 1.99 -20.73
C LEU A 216 15.89 3.32 -21.01
N LEU A 217 17.07 3.28 -21.63
CA LEU A 217 17.84 4.45 -22.03
C LEU A 217 16.99 5.39 -22.89
N THR A 218 16.29 4.84 -23.88
CA THR A 218 15.37 5.60 -24.74
C THR A 218 14.29 6.31 -23.92
N GLY A 219 13.75 5.65 -22.88
CA GLY A 219 12.77 6.24 -21.97
C GLY A 219 13.30 7.46 -21.20
N PHE A 220 14.53 7.38 -20.68
CA PHE A 220 15.16 8.52 -19.99
C PHE A 220 15.59 9.63 -20.95
N GLN A 221 16.14 9.30 -22.11
CA GLN A 221 16.49 10.27 -23.14
C GLN A 221 15.25 11.04 -23.63
N ARG A 222 14.10 10.37 -23.74
CA ARG A 222 12.82 11.04 -24.04
C ARG A 222 12.51 12.15 -23.03
N VAL A 223 12.72 11.91 -21.73
CA VAL A 223 12.51 12.95 -20.69
C VAL A 223 13.39 14.17 -20.96
N THR A 224 14.67 13.96 -21.23
CA THR A 224 15.63 15.05 -21.45
C THR A 224 15.40 15.83 -22.74
N THR A 225 14.91 15.16 -23.80
CA THR A 225 14.77 15.75 -25.13
C THR A 225 13.41 16.40 -25.36
N GLN A 226 12.34 15.78 -24.88
CA GLN A 226 10.96 16.23 -25.10
C GLN A 226 10.42 17.10 -23.96
N PHE A 227 11.01 17.02 -22.75
CA PHE A 227 10.54 17.73 -21.56
C PHE A 227 11.66 18.45 -20.78
N PRO A 228 12.48 19.30 -21.43
CA PRO A 228 13.64 19.94 -20.80
C PRO A 228 13.31 20.82 -19.58
N ARG A 229 12.08 21.34 -19.46
CA ARG A 229 11.64 22.13 -18.29
C ARG A 229 11.16 21.28 -17.12
N CYS A 230 11.03 19.97 -17.31
CA CYS A 230 10.66 19.08 -16.23
C CYS A 230 11.75 19.09 -15.15
N LYS A 231 11.37 19.24 -13.88
CA LYS A 231 12.32 19.24 -12.75
C LYS A 231 13.15 17.95 -12.62
N TYR A 232 12.75 16.88 -13.32
CA TYR A 232 13.44 15.59 -13.34
C TYR A 232 14.37 15.41 -14.55
N ALA A 233 14.51 16.41 -15.43
CA ALA A 233 15.35 16.30 -16.62
C ALA A 233 16.82 15.99 -16.28
N GLU A 234 17.39 16.65 -15.26
CA GLU A 234 18.76 16.38 -14.80
C GLU A 234 18.91 14.95 -14.26
N GLN A 235 17.94 14.49 -13.47
CA GLN A 235 17.93 13.10 -12.98
C GLN A 235 17.82 12.10 -14.13
N ALA A 236 16.98 12.37 -15.13
CA ALA A 236 16.85 11.53 -16.32
C ALA A 236 18.16 11.48 -17.12
N GLN A 237 18.86 12.60 -17.25
CA GLN A 237 20.17 12.67 -17.90
C GLN A 237 21.21 11.83 -17.14
N ALA A 238 21.24 11.93 -15.82
CA ALA A 238 22.14 11.13 -14.98
C ALA A 238 21.83 9.61 -15.13
N SER A 239 20.55 9.23 -15.13
CA SER A 239 20.13 7.84 -15.36
C SER A 239 20.49 7.33 -16.75
N ALA A 240 20.35 8.17 -17.78
CA ALA A 240 20.74 7.83 -19.15
C ALA A 240 22.25 7.54 -19.24
N ALA A 241 23.09 8.40 -18.65
CA ALA A 241 24.54 8.19 -18.63
C ALA A 241 24.96 6.88 -17.94
N ILE A 242 24.28 6.50 -16.84
CA ILE A 242 24.50 5.20 -16.19
C ILE A 242 24.17 4.05 -17.13
N LEU A 243 23.01 4.11 -17.80
CA LEU A 243 22.57 3.05 -18.72
C LEU A 243 23.47 2.92 -19.96
N GLU A 244 23.96 4.03 -20.50
CA GLU A 244 24.94 4.03 -21.61
C GLU A 244 26.21 3.26 -21.23
N CYS A 245 26.77 3.57 -20.05
CA CYS A 245 27.93 2.85 -19.51
C CYS A 245 27.62 1.35 -19.34
N MET A 246 26.49 1.01 -18.74
CA MET A 246 26.11 -0.40 -18.54
C MET A 246 25.91 -1.17 -19.84
N ILE A 247 25.38 -0.54 -20.89
CA ILE A 247 25.21 -1.17 -22.21
C ILE A 247 26.59 -1.52 -22.81
N GLU A 248 27.57 -0.63 -22.67
CA GLU A 248 28.94 -0.90 -23.11
C GLU A 248 29.60 -2.02 -22.28
N GLU A 249 29.42 -2.01 -20.96
CA GLU A 249 29.89 -3.08 -20.09
C GLU A 249 29.29 -4.44 -20.48
N ASP A 250 27.97 -4.49 -20.68
CA ASP A 250 27.26 -5.73 -21.03
C ASP A 250 27.72 -6.31 -22.38
N ALA A 251 28.09 -5.45 -23.33
CA ALA A 251 28.62 -5.89 -24.63
C ALA A 251 30.02 -6.53 -24.51
N ASN A 252 30.78 -6.17 -23.48
CA ASN A 252 32.16 -6.61 -23.26
C ASN A 252 32.29 -7.71 -22.19
N HIS A 253 31.28 -7.92 -21.36
CA HIS A 253 31.30 -8.91 -20.29
C HIS A 253 30.84 -10.30 -20.77
N PRO A 254 31.61 -11.37 -20.54
CA PRO A 254 31.22 -12.72 -20.96
C PRO A 254 29.97 -13.19 -20.21
N THR A 255 28.99 -13.73 -20.94
CA THR A 255 27.85 -14.42 -20.31
C THR A 255 28.29 -15.79 -19.80
N LEU A 256 28.16 -16.02 -18.49
CA LEU A 256 28.47 -17.30 -17.87
C LEU A 256 27.18 -18.09 -17.59
N THR A 257 27.20 -19.40 -17.85
CA THR A 257 26.14 -20.30 -17.38
C THR A 257 26.29 -20.55 -15.87
N GLN A 258 25.23 -21.06 -15.23
CA GLN A 258 25.30 -21.40 -13.80
C GLN A 258 26.39 -22.46 -13.53
N GLU A 259 26.58 -23.43 -14.42
CA GLU A 259 27.63 -24.45 -14.29
C GLU A 259 29.03 -23.84 -14.37
N GLN A 260 29.23 -22.86 -15.26
CA GLN A 260 30.50 -22.14 -15.36
C GLN A 260 30.75 -21.30 -14.10
N LEU A 261 29.72 -20.61 -13.62
CA LEU A 261 29.77 -19.80 -12.40
C LEU A 261 30.11 -20.65 -11.16
N ASP A 262 29.51 -21.84 -11.04
CA ASP A 262 29.74 -22.77 -9.94
C ASP A 262 31.17 -23.37 -9.94
N GLN A 263 31.82 -23.39 -11.11
CA GLN A 263 33.20 -23.87 -11.28
C GLN A 263 34.26 -22.79 -11.00
N LEU A 264 33.87 -21.52 -10.89
CA LEU A 264 34.81 -20.45 -10.57
C LEU A 264 35.36 -20.59 -9.14
N PRO A 265 36.61 -20.17 -8.89
CA PRO A 265 37.11 -19.92 -7.53
C PRO A 265 36.15 -19.00 -6.77
N LEU A 266 36.00 -19.21 -5.46
CA LEU A 266 34.99 -18.52 -4.65
C LEU A 266 35.02 -16.99 -4.82
N ASP A 267 36.19 -16.37 -4.80
CA ASP A 267 36.32 -14.90 -4.94
C ASP A 267 35.85 -14.42 -6.32
N GLN A 268 36.16 -15.17 -7.38
CA GLN A 268 35.71 -14.86 -8.75
C GLN A 268 34.21 -15.08 -8.89
N ARG A 269 33.67 -16.13 -8.26
CA ARG A 269 32.24 -16.38 -8.19
C ARG A 269 31.50 -15.25 -7.47
N VAL A 270 32.02 -14.77 -6.34
CA VAL A 270 31.44 -13.64 -5.59
C VAL A 270 31.47 -12.37 -6.44
N ALA A 271 32.61 -12.06 -7.07
CA ALA A 271 32.74 -10.88 -7.93
C ALA A 271 31.75 -10.92 -9.11
N GLU A 272 31.61 -12.07 -9.74
CA GLU A 272 30.65 -12.28 -10.83
C GLU A 272 29.20 -12.15 -10.34
N LEU A 273 28.85 -12.74 -9.20
CA LEU A 273 27.51 -12.60 -8.62
C LEU A 273 27.18 -11.13 -8.28
N ILE A 274 28.16 -10.36 -7.79
CA ILE A 274 28.00 -8.91 -7.58
C ILE A 274 27.78 -8.20 -8.91
N TRP A 275 28.55 -8.55 -9.96
CA TRP A 275 28.33 -8.01 -11.31
C TRP A 275 26.91 -8.28 -11.80
N GLN A 276 26.37 -9.49 -11.57
CA GLN A 276 25.01 -9.90 -11.93
C GLN A 276 23.90 -9.24 -11.08
N LEU A 277 24.21 -8.56 -9.97
CA LEU A 277 23.19 -7.80 -9.21
C LEU A 277 22.54 -6.69 -10.05
N ARG A 278 23.16 -6.27 -11.14
CA ARG A 278 22.57 -5.39 -12.16
C ARG A 278 21.27 -5.93 -12.77
N ASP A 279 21.06 -7.24 -12.70
CA ASP A 279 19.86 -7.93 -13.18
C ASP A 279 18.93 -8.40 -12.04
N GLN A 280 19.26 -8.07 -10.78
CA GLN A 280 18.43 -8.38 -9.63
C GLN A 280 17.11 -7.61 -9.70
N ASN A 281 16.00 -8.35 -9.76
CA ASN A 281 14.64 -7.82 -9.88
C ASN A 281 13.80 -8.16 -8.62
N GLY A 282 14.03 -7.38 -7.57
CA GLY A 282 13.23 -7.38 -6.36
C GLY A 282 12.00 -6.48 -6.45
N HIS A 283 11.09 -6.66 -5.51
CA HIS A 283 9.82 -5.93 -5.52
C HIS A 283 9.40 -5.46 -4.12
N GLN A 284 8.71 -4.32 -4.12
CA GLN A 284 8.06 -3.79 -2.94
C GLN A 284 6.65 -4.37 -2.77
N MET A 285 6.36 -4.93 -1.59
CA MET A 285 5.08 -5.58 -1.30
C MET A 285 4.05 -4.69 -0.61
N THR A 286 4.50 -3.71 0.16
CA THR A 286 3.64 -2.88 1.02
C THR A 286 3.79 -1.40 0.72
N GLN A 287 2.75 -0.62 1.08
CA GLN A 287 2.74 0.84 0.96
C GLN A 287 2.15 1.47 2.24
N PRO A 288 2.97 2.13 3.07
CA PRO A 288 4.40 2.36 2.89
C PRO A 288 5.24 1.07 3.01
N GLY A 289 6.44 1.08 2.41
CA GLY A 289 7.36 -0.04 2.41
C GLY A 289 8.67 0.31 1.73
N SER A 290 9.54 -0.69 1.57
CA SER A 290 10.76 -0.60 0.75
C SER A 290 10.82 -1.79 -0.21
N CYS A 291 11.53 -1.63 -1.32
CA CYS A 291 11.80 -2.72 -2.24
C CYS A 291 12.70 -3.76 -1.56
N ASP A 292 12.28 -5.02 -1.54
CA ASP A 292 13.08 -6.15 -1.03
C ASP A 292 13.69 -6.90 -2.23
N ILE A 293 15.02 -6.86 -2.36
CA ILE A 293 15.71 -7.51 -3.48
C ILE A 293 15.53 -9.03 -3.50
N PHE A 294 15.21 -9.64 -2.35
CA PHE A 294 14.99 -11.08 -2.23
C PHE A 294 13.57 -11.48 -2.63
N ASN A 295 12.65 -10.52 -2.71
CA ASN A 295 11.30 -10.77 -3.15
C ASN A 295 11.23 -10.74 -4.69
N THR A 296 11.82 -11.76 -5.32
CA THR A 296 11.83 -11.90 -6.78
C THR A 296 10.52 -12.49 -7.28
N ARG A 297 9.93 -11.93 -8.33
CA ARG A 297 8.71 -12.47 -8.98
C ARG A 297 8.87 -13.89 -9.55
N THR A 298 10.08 -14.43 -9.65
CA THR A 298 10.38 -15.73 -10.28
C THR A 298 10.01 -16.95 -9.43
N THR A 299 9.71 -16.82 -8.14
CA THR A 299 9.46 -17.97 -7.22
C THR A 299 8.12 -18.69 -7.41
N GLY A 300 7.44 -18.50 -8.55
CA GLY A 300 6.29 -19.33 -8.93
C GLY A 300 5.09 -19.26 -7.96
N SER A 301 5.08 -18.36 -6.98
CA SER A 301 3.91 -18.15 -6.13
C SER A 301 2.82 -17.45 -6.95
N THR A 302 2.09 -18.25 -7.74
CA THR A 302 0.75 -17.94 -8.20
C THR A 302 0.00 -17.39 -7.01
N GLY A 303 -0.44 -16.14 -7.11
CA GLY A 303 -0.75 -15.27 -5.97
C GLY A 303 -1.54 -15.95 -4.84
N LEU A 304 -1.19 -15.55 -3.62
CA LEU A 304 -2.12 -15.18 -2.53
C LEU A 304 -1.54 -15.37 -1.12
N ARG A 305 -0.33 -15.93 -0.95
CA ARG A 305 0.35 -15.90 0.35
C ARG A 305 1.82 -15.53 0.23
N PRO A 306 2.16 -14.26 0.48
CA PRO A 306 3.53 -13.86 0.73
C PRO A 306 4.04 -14.65 1.94
N SER A 307 5.10 -15.42 1.76
CA SER A 307 5.89 -15.80 2.92
C SER A 307 6.62 -14.54 3.37
N TYR A 308 6.22 -13.96 4.51
CA TYR A 308 6.97 -12.87 5.17
C TYR A 308 8.44 -13.26 5.47
N TYR A 309 8.75 -14.56 5.36
CA TYR A 309 10.09 -15.09 5.41
C TYR A 309 10.54 -15.47 4.00
N PRO A 310 11.48 -14.74 3.37
CA PRO A 310 12.09 -15.19 2.13
C PRO A 310 12.73 -16.55 2.37
N GLN A 311 12.47 -17.48 1.46
CA GLN A 311 13.16 -18.77 1.47
C GLN A 311 14.61 -18.52 1.04
N PRO A 312 15.63 -19.03 1.75
CA PRO A 312 17.03 -18.92 1.32
C PRO A 312 17.33 -19.66 -0.01
N THR A 313 16.34 -20.32 -0.61
CA THR A 313 16.48 -21.22 -1.77
C THR A 313 16.17 -20.55 -3.12
N GLY A 314 16.53 -19.27 -3.28
CA GLY A 314 16.45 -18.59 -4.57
C GLY A 314 17.69 -18.83 -5.44
N THR A 315 17.52 -18.82 -6.76
CA THR A 315 18.64 -18.89 -7.72
C THR A 315 19.17 -17.52 -8.12
N SER A 316 18.58 -16.43 -7.62
CA SER A 316 19.02 -15.07 -7.99
C SER A 316 20.41 -14.76 -7.42
N PRO A 317 21.16 -13.81 -8.01
CA PRO A 317 22.49 -13.46 -7.54
C PRO A 317 22.51 -13.06 -6.05
N ALA A 318 21.51 -12.29 -5.59
CA ALA A 318 21.38 -11.93 -4.17
C ALA A 318 21.23 -13.14 -3.24
N HIS A 319 20.44 -14.14 -3.63
CA HIS A 319 20.27 -15.37 -2.83
C HIS A 319 21.55 -16.20 -2.80
N GLN A 320 22.26 -16.31 -3.93
CA GLN A 320 23.53 -17.02 -3.98
C GLN A 320 24.61 -16.34 -3.12
N LEU A 321 24.69 -15.01 -3.15
CA LEU A 321 25.58 -14.23 -2.28
C LEU A 321 25.23 -14.38 -0.79
N LEU A 322 23.94 -14.35 -0.45
CA LEU A 322 23.48 -14.62 0.91
C LEU A 322 23.84 -16.03 1.37
N ALA A 323 23.71 -17.03 0.49
CA ALA A 323 24.06 -18.42 0.79
C ALA A 323 25.57 -18.62 1.00
N ILE A 324 26.41 -17.85 0.29
CA ILE A 324 27.86 -17.82 0.54
C ILE A 324 28.14 -17.27 1.94
N GLY A 325 27.43 -16.21 2.37
CA GLY A 325 27.51 -15.66 3.72
C GLY A 325 28.77 -14.81 3.96
N TYR A 326 29.40 -14.98 5.13
CA TYR A 326 30.55 -14.15 5.57
C TYR A 326 31.72 -14.05 4.57
N PRO A 327 32.11 -15.08 3.81
CA PRO A 327 33.15 -14.96 2.78
C PRO A 327 32.85 -13.91 1.71
N ALA A 328 31.58 -13.58 1.42
CA ALA A 328 31.23 -12.56 0.44
C ALA A 328 31.28 -11.13 1.00
N VAL A 329 31.35 -10.95 2.32
CA VAL A 329 31.22 -9.64 2.98
C VAL A 329 32.24 -8.60 2.50
N PRO A 330 33.55 -8.90 2.39
CA PRO A 330 34.52 -7.90 1.95
C PRO A 330 34.18 -7.31 0.57
N ALA A 331 33.87 -8.17 -0.41
CA ALA A 331 33.52 -7.73 -1.77
C ALA A 331 32.16 -6.98 -1.80
N LEU A 332 31.19 -7.39 -0.97
CA LEU A 332 29.93 -6.67 -0.85
C LEU A 332 30.11 -5.27 -0.25
N ILE A 333 31.03 -5.08 0.70
CA ILE A 333 31.36 -3.76 1.26
C ILE A 333 31.99 -2.87 0.20
N GLU A 334 32.88 -3.39 -0.63
CA GLU A 334 33.44 -2.65 -1.77
C GLU A 334 32.34 -2.21 -2.75
N ALA A 335 31.39 -3.10 -3.04
CA ALA A 335 30.28 -2.86 -3.94
C ALA A 335 29.25 -1.82 -3.43
N LEU A 336 29.30 -1.39 -2.16
CA LEU A 336 28.38 -0.39 -1.61
C LEU A 336 28.44 0.98 -2.32
N THR A 337 29.51 1.24 -3.07
CA THR A 337 29.70 2.47 -3.85
C THR A 337 29.31 2.32 -5.33
N ASP A 338 28.87 1.13 -5.75
CA ASP A 338 28.51 0.84 -7.14
C ASP A 338 27.16 1.46 -7.51
N ARG A 339 27.21 2.44 -8.43
CA ARG A 339 26.05 3.23 -8.87
C ARG A 339 25.27 2.60 -10.04
N ARG A 340 25.73 1.46 -10.58
CA ARG A 340 25.05 0.79 -11.68
C ARG A 340 23.67 0.33 -11.25
N PHE A 341 22.69 0.45 -12.13
CA PHE A 341 21.31 0.10 -11.80
C PHE A 341 21.10 -1.41 -11.71
N SER A 342 20.25 -1.82 -10.76
CA SER A 342 19.60 -3.13 -10.75
C SER A 342 18.31 -3.09 -11.59
N ARG A 343 17.51 -4.15 -11.52
CA ARG A 343 16.13 -4.21 -12.04
C ARG A 343 15.09 -4.07 -10.93
N SER A 344 15.46 -3.47 -9.80
CA SER A 344 14.58 -3.31 -8.63
C SER A 344 14.20 -1.84 -8.46
N VAL A 345 12.91 -1.55 -8.27
CA VAL A 345 12.41 -0.18 -8.03
C VAL A 345 11.78 -0.10 -6.65
N GLY A 346 12.16 0.91 -5.87
CA GLY A 346 11.59 1.22 -4.56
C GLY A 346 10.88 2.57 -4.54
N TYR A 347 9.88 2.72 -3.66
CA TYR A 347 9.08 3.94 -3.52
C TYR A 347 8.39 4.00 -2.15
N ALA A 348 8.03 5.16 -1.62
CA ALA A 348 7.26 5.19 -0.36
C ALA A 348 5.79 4.83 -0.59
N ARG A 349 5.17 5.32 -1.68
CA ARG A 349 3.77 5.05 -2.04
C ARG A 349 3.63 5.05 -3.57
N LEU A 350 2.80 4.17 -4.12
CA LEU A 350 2.51 4.18 -5.57
C LEU A 350 1.63 5.37 -5.98
N SER A 351 0.96 6.02 -5.04
CA SER A 351 0.11 7.16 -5.34
C SER A 351 0.91 8.46 -5.45
N PHE A 352 2.22 8.47 -5.61
CA PHE A 352 2.92 9.68 -6.08
C PHE A 352 4.32 9.32 -6.52
N PHE A 353 4.93 10.24 -7.27
CA PHE A 353 6.26 10.01 -7.79
C PHE A 353 7.35 10.27 -6.73
N ASN A 354 7.82 9.20 -6.13
CA ASN A 354 8.99 9.10 -5.24
C ASN A 354 9.78 7.81 -5.50
N HIS A 355 9.81 7.39 -6.76
CA HIS A 355 10.40 6.11 -7.14
C HIS A 355 11.92 6.27 -7.32
N SER A 356 12.66 5.21 -7.03
CA SER A 356 14.09 5.11 -7.29
C SER A 356 14.42 3.73 -7.81
N ILE A 357 15.26 3.66 -8.83
CA ILE A 357 15.89 2.38 -9.24
C ILE A 357 17.01 2.11 -8.25
N LEU A 358 16.98 0.96 -7.59
CA LEU A 358 18.05 0.54 -6.69
C LEU A 358 19.31 0.30 -7.51
N ASN A 359 20.45 0.76 -7.01
CA ASN A 359 21.75 0.42 -7.61
C ASN A 359 22.32 -0.89 -7.03
N VAL A 360 23.44 -1.36 -7.58
CA VAL A 360 24.17 -2.54 -7.10
C VAL A 360 24.61 -2.34 -5.64
N GLY A 361 25.02 -1.14 -5.24
CA GLY A 361 25.35 -0.82 -3.85
C GLY A 361 24.16 -0.93 -2.88
N ASP A 362 22.96 -0.53 -3.29
CA ASP A 362 21.72 -0.72 -2.52
C ASP A 362 21.38 -2.21 -2.39
N CYS A 363 21.64 -2.99 -3.44
CA CYS A 363 21.48 -4.45 -3.39
C CYS A 363 22.49 -5.08 -2.41
N ALA A 364 23.77 -4.69 -2.49
CA ALA A 364 24.81 -5.17 -1.59
C ALA A 364 24.50 -4.81 -0.13
N GLN A 365 23.99 -3.60 0.13
CA GLN A 365 23.51 -3.18 1.46
C GLN A 365 22.45 -4.15 2.01
N GLN A 366 21.44 -4.49 1.21
CA GLN A 366 20.39 -5.43 1.64
C GLN A 366 20.96 -6.83 1.91
N ILE A 367 21.89 -7.32 1.09
CA ILE A 367 22.55 -8.62 1.32
C ILE A 367 23.35 -8.60 2.62
N LEU A 368 24.14 -7.55 2.86
CA LEU A 368 24.90 -7.38 4.10
C LEU A 368 24.00 -7.34 5.32
N ASN A 369 22.87 -6.61 5.26
CA ASN A 369 21.87 -6.62 6.32
C ASN A 369 21.29 -8.02 6.58
N ARG A 370 21.06 -8.83 5.54
CA ARG A 370 20.61 -10.22 5.72
C ARG A 370 21.69 -11.12 6.33
N ILE A 371 22.95 -10.97 5.91
CA ILE A 371 24.09 -11.70 6.49
C ILE A 371 24.28 -11.33 7.97
N ALA A 372 24.15 -10.05 8.31
CA ALA A 372 24.19 -9.56 9.69
C ALA A 372 22.99 -10.02 10.52
N GLY A 373 21.89 -10.42 9.87
CA GLY A 373 20.63 -10.80 10.52
C GLY A 373 19.78 -9.61 10.98
N HIS A 374 20.26 -8.39 10.82
CA HIS A 374 19.55 -7.15 11.15
C HIS A 374 19.96 -6.01 10.20
N SER A 375 19.18 -4.93 10.18
CA SER A 375 19.57 -3.72 9.47
C SER A 375 20.69 -3.01 10.23
N ILE A 376 21.86 -2.89 9.62
CA ILE A 376 22.96 -2.03 10.12
C ILE A 376 22.64 -0.58 9.76
N GLU A 377 22.16 -0.36 8.54
CA GLU A 377 21.66 0.94 8.08
C GLU A 377 20.35 0.73 7.31
N HIS A 378 19.37 1.60 7.55
CA HIS A 378 18.12 1.60 6.82
C HIS A 378 18.33 2.05 5.37
N PRO A 379 17.65 1.43 4.39
CA PRO A 379 17.81 1.85 3.01
C PRO A 379 17.25 3.26 2.77
N SER A 380 18.04 4.12 2.14
CA SER A 380 17.69 5.53 1.90
C SER A 380 16.97 5.80 0.57
N TYR A 381 16.83 4.78 -0.30
CA TYR A 381 16.31 4.93 -1.67
C TYR A 381 14.80 5.25 -1.75
N VAL A 382 14.10 5.38 -0.63
CA VAL A 382 12.65 5.64 -0.56
C VAL A 382 12.28 7.08 -0.95
N HIS A 383 13.28 7.96 -1.10
CA HIS A 383 13.08 9.41 -1.30
C HIS A 383 13.23 9.91 -2.74
N GLY A 384 13.51 9.04 -3.72
CA GLY A 384 13.56 9.41 -5.14
C GLY A 384 14.91 9.94 -5.64
N ASP A 385 15.79 10.38 -4.76
CA ASP A 385 17.09 10.97 -5.13
C ASP A 385 18.20 9.91 -5.22
N LEU A 386 19.10 10.08 -6.20
CA LEU A 386 20.32 9.28 -6.28
C LEU A 386 21.27 9.66 -5.14
N PRO A 387 21.88 8.68 -4.45
CA PRO A 387 22.84 8.98 -3.40
C PRO A 387 24.07 9.71 -3.98
N THR A 388 24.56 10.67 -3.22
CA THR A 388 25.84 11.33 -3.46
C THR A 388 27.01 10.40 -3.16
N GLU A 389 28.18 10.66 -3.73
CA GLU A 389 29.39 9.89 -3.44
C GLU A 389 29.73 9.90 -1.94
N ALA A 390 29.58 11.04 -1.27
CA ALA A 390 29.81 11.16 0.16
C ALA A 390 28.89 10.25 0.99
N GLN A 391 27.62 10.12 0.60
CA GLN A 391 26.66 9.21 1.25
C GLN A 391 27.04 7.74 1.03
N LEU A 392 27.47 7.36 -0.18
CA LEU A 392 27.92 6.01 -0.48
C LEU A 392 29.19 5.62 0.30
N LEU A 393 30.15 6.55 0.41
CA LEU A 393 31.37 6.34 1.21
C LEU A 393 31.08 6.25 2.70
N ALA A 394 30.19 7.10 3.23
CA ALA A 394 29.77 7.04 4.63
C ALA A 394 29.09 5.69 4.95
N ARG A 395 28.19 5.23 4.06
CA ARG A 395 27.61 3.88 4.13
C ARG A 395 28.70 2.81 4.18
N GLN A 396 29.64 2.82 3.23
CA GLN A 396 30.73 1.85 3.20
C GLN A 396 31.55 1.81 4.51
N GLN A 397 31.84 2.98 5.09
CA GLN A 397 32.56 3.07 6.37
C GLN A 397 31.80 2.43 7.53
N VAL A 398 30.48 2.57 7.58
CA VAL A 398 29.63 1.93 8.61
C VAL A 398 29.74 0.41 8.52
N TYR A 399 29.62 -0.17 7.33
CA TYR A 399 29.74 -1.63 7.16
C TYR A 399 31.17 -2.14 7.39
N GLN A 400 32.20 -1.35 7.03
CA GLN A 400 33.57 -1.70 7.34
C GLN A 400 33.82 -1.72 8.85
N ALA A 401 33.26 -0.76 9.59
CA ALA A 401 33.35 -0.73 11.04
C ALA A 401 32.67 -1.95 11.67
N TRP A 402 31.44 -2.26 11.23
CA TRP A 402 30.73 -3.47 11.65
C TRP A 402 31.53 -4.74 11.36
N TRP A 403 32.09 -4.88 10.15
CA TRP A 403 32.88 -6.06 9.78
C TRP A 403 34.14 -6.20 10.62
N ASN A 404 34.85 -5.09 10.87
CA ASN A 404 36.03 -5.08 11.74
C ASN A 404 35.70 -5.49 13.18
N GLU A 405 34.52 -5.12 13.68
CA GLU A 405 34.03 -5.54 14.99
C GLU A 405 33.63 -7.02 15.00
N PHE A 406 32.92 -7.47 13.97
CA PHE A 406 32.55 -8.87 13.77
C PHE A 406 33.78 -9.78 13.76
N GLN A 407 34.85 -9.39 13.06
CA GLN A 407 36.12 -10.14 13.02
C GLN A 407 36.79 -10.25 14.41
N LYS A 408 36.58 -9.26 15.29
CA LYS A 408 37.15 -9.27 16.65
C LYS A 408 36.30 -10.07 17.64
N LYS A 409 34.98 -9.91 17.58
CA LYS A 409 34.03 -10.48 18.54
C LYS A 409 33.53 -11.88 18.16
N GLY A 410 33.51 -12.18 16.87
CA GLY A 410 32.92 -13.40 16.32
C GLY A 410 31.39 -13.37 16.28
N LYS A 411 30.82 -14.34 15.56
CA LYS A 411 29.38 -14.43 15.29
C LYS A 411 28.52 -14.51 16.55
N LYS A 412 28.85 -15.42 17.49
CA LYS A 412 28.09 -15.62 18.74
C LYS A 412 27.88 -14.30 19.48
N GLN A 413 28.96 -13.57 19.76
CA GLN A 413 28.91 -12.32 20.54
C GLN A 413 28.16 -11.21 19.78
N MET A 414 28.36 -11.09 18.47
CA MET A 414 27.63 -10.11 17.65
C MET A 414 26.12 -10.35 17.65
N LEU A 415 25.69 -11.62 17.60
CA LEU A 415 24.27 -11.97 17.69
C LEU A 415 23.68 -11.64 19.06
N ILE A 416 24.42 -11.95 20.14
CA ILE A 416 24.00 -11.64 21.51
C ILE A 416 23.80 -10.13 21.67
N GLU A 417 24.78 -9.32 21.25
CA GLU A 417 24.71 -7.87 21.37
C GLU A 417 23.59 -7.27 20.53
N ALA A 418 23.38 -7.76 19.30
CA ALA A 418 22.33 -7.27 18.42
C ALA A 418 20.93 -7.54 18.98
N ILE A 419 20.68 -8.73 19.54
CA ILE A 419 19.40 -9.08 20.18
C ILE A 419 19.25 -8.31 21.50
N ALA A 420 20.30 -8.26 22.33
CA ALA A 420 20.27 -7.59 23.62
C ALA A 420 20.06 -6.07 23.51
N ALA A 421 20.41 -5.46 22.37
CA ALA A 421 20.14 -4.05 22.10
C ALA A 421 18.63 -3.72 22.00
N GLY A 422 17.75 -4.72 21.88
CA GLY A 422 16.30 -4.51 21.83
C GLY A 422 15.84 -3.76 20.57
N ALA A 423 16.66 -3.76 19.52
CA ALA A 423 16.40 -3.05 18.27
C ALA A 423 16.04 -4.03 17.14
N GLY A 424 15.19 -3.59 16.22
CA GLY A 424 14.84 -4.34 15.01
C GLY A 424 13.98 -5.60 15.25
N ILE A 425 13.94 -6.48 14.25
CA ILE A 425 13.15 -7.71 14.24
C ILE A 425 14.01 -8.86 14.78
N PRO A 426 13.70 -9.45 15.94
CA PRO A 426 14.60 -10.40 16.60
C PRO A 426 14.65 -11.79 15.95
N GLY A 427 13.58 -12.22 15.26
CA GLY A 427 13.45 -13.59 14.75
C GLY A 427 14.63 -14.10 13.90
N PRO A 428 15.10 -13.36 12.86
CA PRO A 428 16.27 -13.78 12.08
C PRO A 428 17.55 -13.95 12.91
N LEU A 429 17.83 -13.04 13.85
CA LEU A 429 18.99 -13.13 14.73
C LEU A 429 18.87 -14.33 15.67
N ILE A 430 17.68 -14.56 16.22
CA ILE A 430 17.42 -15.66 17.14
C ILE A 430 17.56 -17.01 16.46
N ARG A 431 17.14 -17.16 15.19
CA ARG A 431 17.39 -18.40 14.44
C ARG A 431 18.89 -18.68 14.33
N GLN A 432 19.69 -17.67 14.00
CA GLN A 432 21.15 -17.84 13.93
C GLN A 432 21.76 -18.13 15.31
N LEU A 433 21.28 -17.47 16.37
CA LEU A 433 21.77 -17.71 17.73
C LEU A 433 21.35 -19.09 18.25
N LYS A 434 20.16 -19.58 17.92
CA LYS A 434 19.71 -20.94 18.24
C LYS A 434 20.62 -22.01 17.62
N GLU A 435 21.13 -21.77 16.42
CA GLU A 435 22.09 -22.66 15.75
C GLU A 435 23.50 -22.56 16.36
N GLU A 436 23.92 -21.36 16.76
CA GLU A 436 25.28 -21.07 17.24
C GLU A 436 25.49 -21.35 18.73
N ALA A 437 24.52 -20.96 19.58
CA ALA A 437 24.58 -20.98 21.03
C ALA A 437 23.16 -20.98 21.64
N PRO A 438 22.40 -22.10 21.52
CA PRO A 438 21.00 -22.18 21.92
C PRO A 438 20.76 -21.86 23.41
N GLU A 439 21.74 -22.12 24.27
CA GLU A 439 21.69 -21.84 25.71
C GLU A 439 21.62 -20.34 26.05
N GLU A 440 22.11 -19.46 25.16
CA GLU A 440 22.15 -18.02 25.40
C GLU A 440 20.85 -17.30 25.01
N VAL A 441 19.98 -17.98 24.25
CA VAL A 441 18.86 -17.34 23.56
C VAL A 441 17.87 -16.71 24.53
N ALA A 442 17.47 -17.43 25.59
CA ALA A 442 16.46 -16.96 26.54
C ALA A 442 16.94 -15.71 27.31
N GLY A 443 18.17 -15.75 27.85
CA GLY A 443 18.75 -14.62 28.57
C GLY A 443 18.94 -13.40 27.67
N THR A 444 19.41 -13.61 26.44
CA THR A 444 19.61 -12.53 25.47
C THR A 444 18.28 -11.88 25.06
N LEU A 445 17.23 -12.68 24.86
CA LEU A 445 15.88 -12.18 24.60
C LEU A 445 15.36 -11.32 25.74
N LEU A 446 15.56 -11.73 26.99
CA LEU A 446 15.16 -10.96 28.16
C LEU A 446 15.87 -9.60 28.19
N MET A 447 17.18 -9.57 27.93
CA MET A 447 17.93 -8.30 27.81
C MET A 447 17.35 -7.40 26.70
N GLY A 448 16.99 -7.97 25.54
CA GLY A 448 16.34 -7.22 24.47
C GLY A 448 14.97 -6.65 24.86
N ILE A 449 14.16 -7.40 25.62
CA ILE A 449 12.89 -6.93 26.19
C ILE A 449 13.13 -5.75 27.14
N GLU A 450 14.17 -5.80 27.96
CA GLU A 450 14.55 -4.71 28.87
C GLU A 450 14.96 -3.42 28.13
N GLN A 451 15.66 -3.55 27.00
CA GLN A 451 16.14 -2.41 26.21
C GLN A 451 15.10 -1.84 25.23
N THR A 452 14.02 -2.56 24.92
CA THR A 452 12.98 -2.06 24.01
C THR A 452 12.14 -0.99 24.71
N GLN A 453 12.38 0.30 24.44
CA GLN A 453 11.74 1.38 25.23
C GLN A 453 10.47 1.99 24.61
N GLU A 454 10.21 1.88 23.30
CA GLU A 454 9.16 2.71 22.66
C GLU A 454 8.41 2.07 21.47
N ASP A 455 8.78 0.87 21.03
CA ASP A 455 8.11 0.19 19.92
C ASP A 455 7.27 -1.00 20.41
N PRO A 456 5.93 -0.86 20.52
CA PRO A 456 5.05 -1.95 20.94
C PRO A 456 5.14 -3.18 20.03
N TRP A 457 5.41 -2.97 18.74
CA TRP A 457 5.49 -4.07 17.78
C TRP A 457 6.80 -4.84 17.96
N GLY A 458 7.94 -4.13 18.00
CA GLY A 458 9.23 -4.72 18.33
C GLY A 458 9.19 -5.50 19.64
N LEU A 459 8.69 -4.90 20.72
CA LEU A 459 8.58 -5.55 22.03
C LEU A 459 7.81 -6.87 21.96
N ARG A 460 6.67 -6.87 21.27
CA ARG A 460 5.86 -8.08 21.09
C ARG A 460 6.65 -9.18 20.37
N LEU A 461 7.44 -8.85 19.34
CA LEU A 461 8.23 -9.86 18.64
C LEU A 461 9.26 -10.54 19.55
N TYR A 462 9.88 -9.80 20.48
CA TYR A 462 10.79 -10.39 21.46
C TYR A 462 10.06 -11.33 22.42
N ILE A 463 8.89 -10.93 22.91
CA ILE A 463 8.06 -11.75 23.81
C ILE A 463 7.54 -13.01 23.08
N ASP A 464 7.12 -12.87 21.82
CA ASP A 464 6.68 -13.97 20.97
C ASP A 464 7.80 -15.00 20.76
N GLU A 465 9.03 -14.55 20.50
CA GLU A 465 10.20 -15.43 20.35
C GLU A 465 10.60 -16.11 21.67
N LEU A 466 10.48 -15.40 22.81
CA LEU A 466 10.72 -15.99 24.14
C LEU A 466 9.68 -17.07 24.45
N PHE A 467 8.40 -16.80 24.21
CA PHE A 467 7.32 -17.78 24.34
C PHE A 467 7.54 -19.00 23.42
N ALA A 468 7.97 -18.75 22.17
CA ALA A 468 8.22 -19.80 21.19
C ALA A 468 9.39 -20.74 21.53
N LEU A 469 10.25 -20.40 22.50
CA LEU A 469 11.25 -21.34 23.03
C LEU A 469 10.60 -22.54 23.71
N ASN A 470 9.40 -22.37 24.28
CA ASN A 470 8.63 -23.43 24.94
C ASN A 470 9.45 -24.21 26.00
N THR A 471 10.27 -23.50 26.77
CA THR A 471 11.06 -24.07 27.87
C THR A 471 10.51 -23.60 29.23
N PRO A 472 10.68 -24.40 30.32
CA PRO A 472 10.28 -23.97 31.66
C PRO A 472 10.92 -22.65 32.10
N GLU A 473 12.15 -22.41 31.69
CA GLU A 473 12.89 -21.17 31.96
C GLU A 473 12.26 -19.97 31.26
N ALA A 474 11.94 -20.06 29.97
CA ALA A 474 11.29 -18.99 29.24
C ALA A 474 9.91 -18.64 29.82
N PHE A 475 9.11 -19.64 30.21
CA PHE A 475 7.83 -19.41 30.90
C PHE A 475 8.02 -18.78 32.29
N ALA A 476 9.06 -19.15 33.02
CA ALA A 476 9.38 -18.51 34.29
C ALA A 476 9.75 -17.03 34.11
N MET A 477 10.52 -16.70 33.06
CA MET A 477 10.85 -15.32 32.69
C MET A 477 9.59 -14.52 32.32
N LEU A 478 8.70 -15.05 31.48
CA LEU A 478 7.44 -14.40 31.13
C LEU A 478 6.55 -14.16 32.36
N ARG A 479 6.49 -15.12 33.29
CA ARG A 479 5.75 -14.97 34.56
C ARG A 479 6.38 -13.92 35.49
N ALA A 480 7.70 -13.76 35.46
CA ALA A 480 8.36 -12.67 36.17
C ALA A 480 8.00 -11.32 35.52
N LEU A 481 7.99 -11.23 34.18
CA LEU A 481 7.63 -10.01 33.46
C LEU A 481 6.22 -9.53 33.81
N ILE A 482 5.20 -10.39 33.83
CA ILE A 482 3.83 -9.97 34.17
C ILE A 482 3.69 -9.44 35.61
N LYS A 483 4.61 -9.82 36.51
CA LYS A 483 4.52 -9.50 37.94
C LYS A 483 5.39 -8.30 38.31
N ASP A 484 6.61 -8.26 37.79
CA ASP A 484 7.69 -7.45 38.32
C ASP A 484 8.17 -6.35 37.32
N ASP A 485 7.84 -6.44 36.01
CA ASP A 485 8.26 -5.40 35.05
C ASP A 485 7.52 -4.09 35.32
N PRO A 486 8.22 -2.94 35.47
CA PRO A 486 7.57 -1.66 35.75
C PRO A 486 6.72 -1.13 34.59
N ARG A 487 6.98 -1.56 33.35
CA ARG A 487 6.29 -1.09 32.15
C ARG A 487 5.01 -1.89 31.92
N ARG A 488 3.86 -1.20 31.98
CA ARG A 488 2.53 -1.78 31.70
C ARG A 488 2.50 -2.57 30.40
N ARG A 489 3.06 -2.03 29.31
CA ARG A 489 3.03 -2.70 28.01
C ARG A 489 3.67 -4.09 28.03
N VAL A 490 4.81 -4.23 28.70
CA VAL A 490 5.51 -5.52 28.82
C VAL A 490 4.65 -6.53 29.55
N ARG A 491 4.01 -6.11 30.65
CA ARG A 491 3.08 -6.96 31.41
C ARG A 491 1.90 -7.40 30.54
N ILE A 492 1.30 -6.48 29.77
CA ILE A 492 0.19 -6.77 28.86
C ILE A 492 0.61 -7.80 27.80
N GLU A 493 1.73 -7.58 27.11
CA GLU A 493 2.17 -8.47 26.03
C GLU A 493 2.59 -9.86 26.55
N ALA A 494 3.33 -9.90 27.67
CA ALA A 494 3.72 -11.17 28.29
C ALA A 494 2.50 -11.96 28.79
N ALA A 495 1.52 -11.30 29.42
CA ALA A 495 0.29 -11.95 29.85
C ALA A 495 -0.55 -12.40 28.65
N THR A 496 -0.63 -11.59 27.61
CA THR A 496 -1.30 -11.95 26.36
C THR A 496 -0.73 -13.22 25.74
N LYS A 497 0.60 -13.38 25.73
CA LYS A 497 1.24 -14.59 25.21
C LYS A 497 1.05 -15.79 26.14
N LEU A 498 1.11 -15.59 27.46
CA LEU A 498 0.84 -16.64 28.43
C LEU A 498 -0.60 -17.17 28.39
N LEU A 499 -1.59 -16.38 27.93
CA LEU A 499 -2.94 -16.88 27.64
C LEU A 499 -2.98 -17.95 26.53
N GLU A 500 -1.94 -18.08 25.72
CA GLU A 500 -1.83 -19.10 24.69
C GLU A 500 -1.25 -20.43 25.23
N GLU A 501 -0.71 -20.43 26.46
CA GLU A 501 -0.16 -21.62 27.13
C GLU A 501 -1.27 -22.66 27.38
N GLU A 502 -0.97 -23.95 27.26
CA GLU A 502 -1.96 -25.00 27.56
C GLU A 502 -2.17 -25.20 29.06
N ASN A 503 -1.24 -24.72 29.90
CA ASN A 503 -1.31 -24.82 31.35
C ASN A 503 -2.41 -23.91 31.91
N LYS A 504 -3.47 -24.52 32.45
CA LYS A 504 -4.62 -23.81 33.03
C LYS A 504 -4.23 -22.79 34.12
N ALA A 505 -3.33 -23.14 35.03
CA ALA A 505 -2.94 -22.24 36.13
C ALA A 505 -2.16 -21.01 35.62
N ALA A 506 -1.30 -21.19 34.62
CA ALA A 506 -0.60 -20.08 33.99
C ALA A 506 -1.56 -19.14 33.24
N ASN A 507 -2.54 -19.71 32.56
CA ASN A 507 -3.60 -18.95 31.89
C ASN A 507 -4.44 -18.13 32.87
N GLU A 508 -4.81 -18.72 34.00
CA GLU A 508 -5.57 -18.02 35.04
C GLU A 508 -4.77 -16.84 35.59
N ALA A 509 -3.48 -17.03 35.90
CA ALA A 509 -2.60 -15.95 36.35
C ALA A 509 -2.42 -14.85 35.29
N ALA A 510 -2.29 -15.22 34.01
CA ALA A 510 -2.19 -14.27 32.90
C ALA A 510 -3.48 -13.46 32.71
N LEU A 511 -4.65 -14.12 32.80
CA LEU A 511 -5.93 -13.45 32.72
C LEU A 511 -6.14 -12.49 33.91
N ASP A 512 -5.80 -12.91 35.12
CA ASP A 512 -5.90 -12.07 36.31
C ASP A 512 -5.00 -10.83 36.17
N ALA A 513 -3.80 -10.96 35.60
CA ALA A 513 -2.92 -9.84 35.30
C ALA A 513 -3.52 -8.87 34.26
N LEU A 514 -4.14 -9.38 33.18
CA LEU A 514 -4.80 -8.54 32.18
C LEU A 514 -6.02 -7.80 32.75
N ILE A 515 -6.83 -8.48 33.56
CA ILE A 515 -7.97 -7.86 34.27
C ILE A 515 -7.46 -6.76 35.20
N TYR A 516 -6.38 -7.02 35.95
CA TYR A 516 -5.77 -6.02 36.81
C TYR A 516 -5.34 -4.78 36.00
N GLU A 517 -4.59 -4.96 34.90
CA GLU A 517 -4.15 -3.84 34.06
C GLU A 517 -5.32 -3.05 33.44
N TRP A 518 -6.39 -3.74 33.01
CA TRP A 518 -7.61 -3.09 32.54
C TRP A 518 -8.24 -2.19 33.60
N GLN A 519 -8.30 -2.67 34.85
CA GLN A 519 -8.84 -1.89 35.98
C GLN A 519 -7.94 -0.71 36.37
N GLN A 520 -6.66 -0.72 36.00
CA GLN A 520 -5.75 0.41 36.21
C GLN A 520 -5.79 1.45 35.07
N LEU A 521 -6.61 1.24 34.03
CA LEU A 521 -6.82 2.26 33.00
C LEU A 521 -7.68 3.40 33.54
N PRO A 522 -7.38 4.67 33.18
CA PRO A 522 -8.27 5.78 33.49
C PRO A 522 -9.62 5.60 32.79
N GLU A 523 -10.65 6.30 33.29
CA GLU A 523 -12.01 6.26 32.71
C GLU A 523 -12.05 6.72 31.26
N SER A 524 -11.16 7.65 30.89
CA SER A 524 -10.89 8.06 29.53
C SER A 524 -9.40 7.95 29.29
N THR A 525 -9.02 7.14 28.31
CA THR A 525 -7.65 6.83 27.95
C THR A 525 -7.09 7.97 27.12
N PRO A 526 -6.08 8.72 27.61
CA PRO A 526 -5.38 9.67 26.78
C PRO A 526 -4.84 8.98 25.52
N ARG A 527 -4.81 9.69 24.39
CA ARG A 527 -4.38 9.17 23.08
C ARG A 527 -3.07 8.34 23.13
N GLN A 528 -2.13 8.71 23.99
CA GLN A 528 -0.85 8.00 24.19
C GLN A 528 -1.00 6.55 24.70
N PHE A 529 -2.14 6.19 25.28
CA PHE A 529 -2.44 4.85 25.80
C PHE A 529 -3.45 4.08 24.93
N GLU A 530 -3.88 4.62 23.77
CA GLU A 530 -4.83 3.94 22.85
C GLU A 530 -4.35 2.54 22.46
N ASN A 531 -3.04 2.36 22.29
CA ASN A 531 -2.45 1.07 21.96
C ASN A 531 -2.58 0.05 23.11
N ASP A 532 -2.48 0.49 24.36
CA ASP A 532 -2.62 -0.38 25.54
C ASP A 532 -4.07 -0.77 25.75
N PHE A 533 -4.99 0.19 25.62
CA PHE A 533 -6.43 -0.06 25.65
C PHE A 533 -6.83 -1.10 24.58
N SER A 534 -6.41 -0.87 23.33
CA SER A 534 -6.74 -1.78 22.23
C SER A 534 -6.16 -3.18 22.42
N ALA A 535 -4.92 -3.28 22.91
CA ALA A 535 -4.27 -4.57 23.21
C ALA A 535 -4.99 -5.32 24.34
N LEU A 536 -5.33 -4.63 25.44
CA LEU A 536 -6.05 -5.21 26.57
C LEU A 536 -7.45 -5.67 26.17
N ALA A 537 -8.24 -4.81 25.51
CA ALA A 537 -9.57 -5.17 25.05
C ALA A 537 -9.53 -6.41 24.14
N THR A 538 -8.57 -6.43 23.21
CA THR A 538 -8.34 -7.59 22.33
C THR A 538 -7.98 -8.85 23.10
N ALA A 539 -7.05 -8.79 24.07
CA ALA A 539 -6.63 -9.94 24.85
C ALA A 539 -7.74 -10.49 25.76
N LEU A 540 -8.48 -9.58 26.43
CA LEU A 540 -9.62 -9.94 27.28
C LEU A 540 -10.72 -10.64 26.47
N ILE A 541 -11.06 -10.12 25.28
CA ILE A 541 -12.02 -10.75 24.36
C ILE A 541 -11.48 -12.12 23.92
N ALA A 542 -10.25 -12.19 23.41
CA ALA A 542 -9.66 -13.41 22.89
C ALA A 542 -9.50 -14.53 23.94
N SER A 543 -9.48 -14.19 25.23
CA SER A 543 -9.47 -15.16 26.33
C SER A 543 -10.71 -16.06 26.36
N GLY A 544 -11.84 -15.58 25.85
CA GLY A 544 -13.13 -16.28 25.89
C GLY A 544 -13.71 -16.45 27.31
N ASP A 545 -13.16 -15.79 28.33
CA ASP A 545 -13.58 -15.91 29.73
C ASP A 545 -14.68 -14.88 30.09
N ALA A 546 -15.68 -15.31 30.85
CA ALA A 546 -16.81 -14.46 31.23
C ALA A 546 -16.39 -13.30 32.14
N ARG A 547 -15.40 -13.50 33.02
CA ARG A 547 -14.86 -12.45 33.89
C ARG A 547 -14.24 -11.34 33.06
N ALA A 548 -13.49 -11.70 32.02
CA ALA A 548 -12.88 -10.76 31.08
C ALA A 548 -13.93 -9.94 30.35
N MET A 549 -14.96 -10.61 29.83
CA MET A 549 -16.07 -9.94 29.14
C MET A 549 -16.85 -9.00 30.06
N GLN A 550 -17.09 -9.40 31.31
CA GLN A 550 -17.76 -8.54 32.27
C GLN A 550 -16.98 -7.24 32.51
N GLN A 551 -15.65 -7.29 32.55
CA GLN A 551 -14.83 -6.07 32.70
C GLN A 551 -15.00 -5.09 31.53
N LEU A 552 -15.26 -5.58 30.32
CA LEU A 552 -15.44 -4.75 29.13
C LEU A 552 -16.82 -4.07 29.10
N VAL A 553 -17.83 -4.73 29.67
CA VAL A 553 -19.19 -4.16 29.82
C VAL A 553 -19.23 -3.13 30.95
N ASN A 554 -18.46 -3.36 32.01
CA ASN A 554 -18.40 -2.46 33.16
C ASN A 554 -17.88 -1.08 32.73
N GLY A 555 -18.73 -0.06 32.92
CA GLY A 555 -18.39 1.32 32.58
C GLY A 555 -18.61 1.69 31.11
N TRP A 556 -19.28 0.84 30.30
CA TRP A 556 -19.50 1.07 28.87
C TRP A 556 -20.03 2.48 28.55
N GLU A 557 -21.06 2.94 29.27
CA GLU A 557 -21.66 4.26 29.04
C GLU A 557 -20.72 5.43 29.31
N GLN A 558 -19.76 5.25 30.21
CA GLN A 558 -18.79 6.27 30.60
C GLN A 558 -17.60 6.35 29.62
N ARG A 559 -17.43 5.33 28.77
CA ARG A 559 -16.33 5.26 27.80
C ARG A 559 -16.55 6.24 26.64
N PRO A 560 -15.50 6.92 26.15
CA PRO A 560 -15.60 7.74 24.95
C PRO A 560 -15.87 6.89 23.70
N ALA A 561 -16.44 7.50 22.67
CA ALA A 561 -16.87 6.81 21.45
C ALA A 561 -15.77 5.95 20.79
N HIS A 562 -14.54 6.45 20.69
CA HIS A 562 -13.43 5.69 20.10
C HIS A 562 -13.09 4.42 20.92
N GLU A 563 -13.18 4.45 22.26
CA GLU A 563 -12.97 3.26 23.11
C GLU A 563 -14.09 2.24 22.93
N ARG A 564 -15.34 2.70 22.93
CA ARG A 564 -16.52 1.86 22.64
C ARG A 564 -16.41 1.20 21.28
N PHE A 565 -15.98 1.97 20.28
CA PHE A 565 -15.70 1.48 18.93
C PHE A 565 -14.62 0.39 18.93
N GLN A 566 -13.49 0.59 19.62
CA GLN A 566 -12.43 -0.43 19.68
C GLN A 566 -12.89 -1.73 20.37
N ILE A 567 -13.71 -1.65 21.43
CA ILE A 567 -14.28 -2.83 22.09
C ILE A 567 -15.17 -3.61 21.10
N VAL A 568 -16.14 -2.93 20.46
CA VAL A 568 -17.04 -3.56 19.46
C VAL A 568 -16.26 -4.11 18.27
N ARG A 569 -15.22 -3.40 17.83
CA ARG A 569 -14.35 -3.85 16.76
C ARG A 569 -13.61 -5.13 17.16
N ALA A 570 -13.11 -5.20 18.38
CA ALA A 570 -12.36 -6.35 18.88
C ALA A 570 -13.24 -7.60 19.06
N THR A 571 -14.55 -7.48 19.34
CA THR A 571 -15.44 -8.66 19.41
C THR A 571 -15.65 -9.34 18.06
N GLY A 572 -15.35 -8.65 16.95
CA GLY A 572 -15.31 -9.23 15.60
C GLY A 572 -14.38 -10.45 15.46
N ILE A 573 -13.44 -10.64 16.39
CA ILE A 573 -12.60 -11.85 16.54
C ILE A 573 -13.42 -13.14 16.56
N PHE A 574 -14.62 -13.12 17.16
CA PHE A 574 -15.48 -14.29 17.31
C PHE A 574 -16.42 -14.55 16.14
N ALA A 575 -16.55 -13.58 15.24
CA ALA A 575 -17.44 -13.65 14.10
C ALA A 575 -16.74 -14.22 12.84
N ASP A 576 -15.46 -14.58 12.91
CA ASP A 576 -14.59 -14.94 11.76
C ASP A 576 -14.58 -13.92 10.59
N LYS A 577 -15.16 -12.74 10.81
CA LYS A 577 -15.24 -11.65 9.83
C LYS A 577 -14.04 -10.69 9.87
N PHE A 578 -13.11 -10.89 10.80
CA PHE A 578 -12.01 -9.95 11.02
C PHE A 578 -10.68 -10.42 10.43
N MET A 579 -10.16 -9.65 9.46
CA MET A 579 -8.85 -9.85 8.82
C MET A 579 -7.85 -8.69 9.03
N PHE A 580 -8.07 -7.67 9.87
CA PHE A 580 -7.23 -6.45 9.81
C PHE A 580 -6.77 -5.75 11.10
N THR A 581 -6.92 -6.33 12.29
CA THR A 581 -6.20 -5.78 13.47
C THR A 581 -4.81 -6.42 13.54
N SER A 582 -3.76 -5.63 13.32
CA SER A 582 -2.35 -6.05 13.37
C SER A 582 -2.00 -6.84 14.65
N ALA A 583 -2.67 -6.52 15.77
CA ALA A 583 -2.50 -7.22 17.05
C ALA A 583 -3.22 -8.58 17.15
N VAL A 584 -4.25 -8.84 16.33
CA VAL A 584 -5.09 -10.05 16.39
C VAL A 584 -4.54 -11.20 15.56
N PHE A 585 -3.73 -10.93 14.53
CA PHE A 585 -3.24 -11.98 13.62
C PHE A 585 -2.43 -13.08 14.32
N TYR A 586 -1.85 -12.79 15.48
CA TYR A 586 -0.87 -13.67 16.13
C TYR A 586 -1.29 -14.12 17.53
N MET A 587 -2.57 -14.04 17.87
CA MET A 587 -3.07 -14.56 19.14
C MET A 587 -3.93 -15.80 18.91
N LYS A 588 -3.63 -16.89 19.61
CA LYS A 588 -4.50 -18.08 19.65
C LYS A 588 -5.83 -17.73 20.33
N ARG A 589 -6.90 -17.70 19.54
CA ARG A 589 -8.26 -17.42 20.02
C ARG A 589 -8.80 -18.63 20.77
N ARG A 590 -9.37 -18.41 21.95
CA ARG A 590 -10.14 -19.43 22.66
C ARG A 590 -11.60 -19.31 22.30
N PRO A 591 -12.33 -20.42 22.09
CA PRO A 591 -13.77 -20.36 22.00
C PRO A 591 -14.35 -19.68 23.25
N PRO A 592 -15.29 -18.73 23.11
CA PRO A 592 -15.89 -18.09 24.27
C PRO A 592 -16.71 -19.12 25.05
N THR A 593 -16.69 -19.04 26.39
CA THR A 593 -17.66 -19.78 27.19
C THR A 593 -19.08 -19.35 26.84
N LEU A 594 -20.08 -20.18 27.12
CA LEU A 594 -21.49 -19.82 26.87
C LEU A 594 -21.87 -18.50 27.56
N GLU A 595 -21.38 -18.30 28.78
CA GLU A 595 -21.58 -17.08 29.55
C GLU A 595 -20.85 -15.88 28.91
N ALA A 596 -19.59 -16.01 28.52
CA ALA A 596 -18.85 -14.94 27.84
C ALA A 596 -19.52 -14.55 26.51
N ARG A 597 -20.02 -15.55 25.76
CA ARG A 597 -20.77 -15.32 24.51
C ARG A 597 -22.08 -14.58 24.76
N ALA A 598 -22.80 -14.91 25.83
CA ALA A 598 -24.03 -14.19 26.21
C ALA A 598 -23.73 -12.72 26.54
N ILE A 599 -22.75 -12.46 27.42
CA ILE A 599 -22.32 -11.10 27.80
C ILE A 599 -21.91 -10.29 26.56
N MET A 600 -21.18 -10.91 25.62
CA MET A 600 -20.79 -10.26 24.37
C MET A 600 -21.99 -9.92 23.48
N ILE A 601 -22.96 -10.83 23.33
CA ILE A 601 -24.18 -10.58 22.54
C ILE A 601 -24.98 -9.43 23.16
N ASP A 602 -25.11 -9.40 24.49
CA ASP A 602 -25.81 -8.33 25.20
C ASP A 602 -25.12 -6.97 25.00
N LEU A 603 -23.78 -6.93 25.10
CA LEU A 603 -22.98 -5.74 24.79
C LEU A 603 -23.21 -5.26 23.36
N LEU A 604 -23.15 -6.16 22.38
CA LEU A 604 -23.34 -5.83 20.96
C LEU A 604 -24.77 -5.36 20.69
N ALA A 605 -25.77 -6.00 21.29
CA ALA A 605 -27.17 -5.61 21.15
C ALA A 605 -27.40 -4.21 21.71
N HIS A 606 -26.81 -3.89 22.86
CA HIS A 606 -26.84 -2.55 23.43
C HIS A 606 -26.12 -1.52 22.53
N ALA A 607 -24.97 -1.90 21.97
CA ALA A 607 -24.22 -1.05 21.05
C ALA A 607 -24.95 -0.76 19.72
N LEU A 608 -25.98 -1.54 19.33
CA LEU A 608 -26.78 -1.27 18.14
C LEU A 608 -27.46 0.10 18.19
N GLU A 609 -27.76 0.62 19.37
CA GLU A 609 -28.39 1.94 19.56
C GLU A 609 -27.36 3.09 19.53
N ASP A 610 -26.05 2.81 19.58
CA ASP A 610 -24.99 3.82 19.54
C ASP A 610 -24.81 4.38 18.12
N THR A 611 -25.32 5.59 17.91
CA THR A 611 -25.27 6.32 16.63
C THR A 611 -24.02 7.16 16.46
N THR A 612 -23.08 7.12 17.41
CA THR A 612 -21.87 7.92 17.34
C THR A 612 -20.98 7.43 16.20
N ALA A 613 -20.62 8.34 15.30
CA ALA A 613 -19.62 8.10 14.27
C ALA A 613 -18.22 8.28 14.87
N ASP A 614 -17.33 7.33 14.59
CA ASP A 614 -15.90 7.51 14.82
C ASP A 614 -15.22 7.96 13.50
N VAL A 615 -14.02 8.51 13.56
CA VAL A 615 -13.25 9.04 12.40
C VAL A 615 -12.70 7.89 11.53
N PHE A 616 -13.28 6.70 11.62
CA PHE A 616 -12.82 5.54 10.87
C PHE A 616 -13.22 5.63 9.40
N HIS A 617 -12.26 5.93 8.55
CA HIS A 617 -12.40 5.82 7.09
C HIS A 617 -11.64 4.56 6.63
N GLY A 618 -12.36 3.47 6.40
CA GLY A 618 -11.76 2.22 5.92
C GLY A 618 -12.79 1.21 5.44
N SER A 619 -12.33 0.27 4.59
CA SER A 619 -13.09 -0.92 4.22
C SER A 619 -12.65 -2.09 5.11
N LEU A 620 -13.59 -2.87 5.60
CA LEU A 620 -13.33 -4.09 6.35
C LEU A 620 -13.84 -5.30 5.58
N SER A 621 -12.95 -5.96 4.85
CA SER A 621 -13.28 -7.15 4.05
C SER A 621 -14.42 -6.88 3.06
N ASP A 622 -15.64 -7.29 3.38
CA ASP A 622 -16.87 -7.16 2.62
C ASP A 622 -17.75 -5.99 3.08
N PHE A 623 -17.38 -5.31 4.17
CA PHE A 623 -18.07 -4.15 4.71
C PHE A 623 -17.42 -2.85 4.22
N GLN A 624 -18.16 -2.10 3.40
CA GLN A 624 -17.77 -0.79 2.89
C GLN A 624 -18.83 0.22 3.30
N CYS A 625 -18.53 0.99 4.34
CA CYS A 625 -19.45 2.00 4.85
C CYS A 625 -18.72 3.35 4.95
N PRO A 626 -19.16 4.39 4.21
CA PRO A 626 -18.70 5.74 4.47
C PRO A 626 -19.23 6.18 5.85
N ASN A 627 -18.31 6.53 6.75
CA ASN A 627 -18.59 7.01 8.12
C ASN A 627 -19.40 6.02 8.97
N PRO A 628 -18.85 4.82 9.24
CA PRO A 628 -19.55 3.83 10.03
C PRO A 628 -19.70 4.28 11.48
N ARG A 629 -20.88 4.02 12.05
CA ARG A 629 -21.18 4.25 13.47
C ARG A 629 -20.88 2.99 14.28
N ILE A 630 -20.75 3.15 15.59
CA ILE A 630 -20.54 2.03 16.53
C ILE A 630 -21.62 0.95 16.35
N GLY A 631 -22.90 1.34 16.24
CA GLY A 631 -23.99 0.39 16.00
C GLY A 631 -23.96 -0.30 14.63
N ASP A 632 -23.39 0.33 13.59
CA ASP A 632 -23.25 -0.33 12.28
C ASP A 632 -22.23 -1.48 12.38
N PHE A 633 -21.16 -1.28 13.16
CA PHE A 633 -20.17 -2.30 13.46
C PHE A 633 -20.73 -3.40 14.37
N ALA A 634 -21.52 -3.04 15.38
CA ALA A 634 -22.14 -4.03 16.25
C ALA A 634 -23.04 -4.98 15.46
N LEU A 635 -23.83 -4.44 14.52
CA LEU A 635 -24.64 -5.24 13.59
C LEU A 635 -23.77 -6.15 12.70
N TYR A 636 -22.66 -5.63 12.18
CA TYR A 636 -21.73 -6.43 11.37
C TYR A 636 -21.17 -7.63 12.13
N VAL A 637 -20.79 -7.44 13.39
CA VAL A 637 -20.30 -8.52 14.25
C VAL A 637 -21.42 -9.50 14.59
N LEU A 638 -22.60 -9.03 14.99
CA LEU A 638 -23.77 -9.88 15.25
C LEU A 638 -24.17 -10.72 14.04
N ASN A 639 -24.16 -10.14 12.83
CA ASN A 639 -24.41 -10.85 11.59
C ASN A 639 -23.37 -11.96 11.35
N GLY A 640 -22.10 -11.77 11.72
CA GLY A 640 -21.12 -12.86 11.62
C GLY A 640 -21.27 -13.94 12.69
N ILE A 641 -21.84 -13.62 13.86
CA ILE A 641 -22.16 -14.60 14.90
C ILE A 641 -23.37 -15.45 14.51
N ASP A 642 -24.42 -14.83 13.97
CA ASP A 642 -25.65 -15.48 13.51
C ASP A 642 -26.31 -14.65 12.39
N ASN A 643 -25.99 -15.00 11.14
CA ASN A 643 -26.46 -14.26 9.96
C ASN A 643 -27.95 -14.48 9.66
N GLN A 644 -28.55 -15.56 10.18
CA GLN A 644 -29.97 -15.85 10.01
C GLN A 644 -30.79 -14.99 10.96
N LYS A 645 -30.27 -14.76 12.16
CA LYS A 645 -30.91 -13.93 13.17
C LYS A 645 -30.70 -12.44 12.92
N TYR A 646 -29.48 -12.01 12.61
CA TYR A 646 -29.13 -10.60 12.48
C TYR A 646 -28.80 -10.26 11.02
N ALA A 647 -29.81 -10.00 10.20
CA ALA A 647 -29.62 -9.65 8.80
C ALA A 647 -28.93 -8.28 8.64
N MET A 648 -28.00 -8.18 7.68
CA MET A 648 -27.29 -6.95 7.37
C MET A 648 -26.93 -6.86 5.89
N SER A 649 -27.13 -5.68 5.31
CA SER A 649 -26.70 -5.33 3.97
C SER A 649 -25.38 -4.55 4.03
N THR A 650 -24.27 -5.15 3.60
CA THR A 650 -22.93 -4.54 3.73
C THR A 650 -22.69 -3.29 2.87
N PHE A 651 -23.57 -3.03 1.90
CA PHE A 651 -23.54 -1.87 0.99
C PHE A 651 -24.79 -0.98 1.11
N ALA A 652 -25.62 -1.19 2.13
CA ALA A 652 -26.79 -0.35 2.35
C ALA A 652 -26.41 1.11 2.63
N ASN A 653 -27.26 2.04 2.19
CA ASN A 653 -27.16 3.45 2.58
C ASN A 653 -27.48 3.64 4.08
N ALA A 654 -27.26 4.85 4.62
CA ALA A 654 -27.42 5.10 6.05
C ALA A 654 -28.83 4.80 6.59
N GLU A 655 -29.87 5.12 5.81
CA GLU A 655 -31.27 4.90 6.20
C GLU A 655 -31.60 3.40 6.30
N GLN A 656 -31.21 2.61 5.29
CA GLN A 656 -31.41 1.17 5.32
C GLN A 656 -30.63 0.52 6.47
N ARG A 657 -29.41 1.00 6.77
CA ARG A 657 -28.66 0.52 7.94
C ARG A 657 -29.34 0.86 9.26
N ASP A 658 -30.00 2.00 9.38
CA ASP A 658 -30.77 2.34 10.59
C ASP A 658 -31.91 1.37 10.84
N ILE A 659 -32.62 0.98 9.78
CA ILE A 659 -33.69 -0.01 9.84
C ILE A 659 -33.14 -1.36 10.27
N GLU A 660 -32.06 -1.81 9.65
CA GLU A 660 -31.43 -3.10 9.96
C GLU A 660 -30.91 -3.15 11.40
N ARG A 661 -30.28 -2.07 11.90
CA ARG A 661 -29.81 -1.97 13.29
C ARG A 661 -30.98 -2.03 14.27
N ILE A 662 -32.03 -1.25 14.04
CA ILE A 662 -33.20 -1.22 14.94
C ILE A 662 -33.96 -2.55 14.90
N ALA A 663 -34.07 -3.18 13.73
CA ALA A 663 -34.64 -4.52 13.61
C ALA A 663 -33.83 -5.56 14.42
N ALA A 664 -32.50 -5.53 14.30
CA ALA A 664 -31.62 -6.39 15.08
C ALA A 664 -31.73 -6.14 16.59
N ALA A 665 -31.82 -4.88 17.03
CA ALA A 665 -32.01 -4.53 18.43
C ALA A 665 -33.36 -5.06 18.95
N ASN A 666 -34.43 -4.92 18.16
CA ASN A 666 -35.75 -5.42 18.52
C ASN A 666 -35.84 -6.94 18.68
N ILE A 667 -35.01 -7.71 17.96
CA ILE A 667 -34.92 -9.16 18.18
C ILE A 667 -34.43 -9.44 19.60
N TRP A 668 -33.32 -8.82 20.00
CA TRP A 668 -32.76 -9.00 21.35
C TRP A 668 -33.70 -8.47 22.44
N ARG A 669 -34.32 -7.30 22.23
CA ARG A 669 -35.29 -6.69 23.16
C ARG A 669 -36.50 -7.60 23.36
N ALA A 670 -37.04 -8.19 22.28
CA ALA A 670 -38.14 -9.15 22.38
C ALA A 670 -37.77 -10.40 23.20
N GLU A 671 -36.58 -10.96 22.98
CA GLU A 671 -36.08 -12.13 23.72
C GLU A 671 -35.86 -11.83 25.22
N ASN A 672 -35.58 -10.57 25.57
CA ASN A 672 -35.36 -10.12 26.94
C ASN A 672 -36.57 -9.42 27.59
N ASN A 673 -37.75 -9.48 26.95
CA ASN A 673 -38.99 -8.84 27.42
C ASN A 673 -38.89 -7.31 27.61
N GLU A 674 -38.09 -6.64 26.77
CA GLU A 674 -38.00 -5.19 26.71
C GLU A 674 -38.95 -4.59 25.67
N SER A 675 -39.29 -3.31 25.83
CA SER A 675 -40.12 -2.59 24.86
C SER A 675 -39.41 -2.45 23.52
N LEU A 676 -40.12 -2.73 22.42
CA LEU A 676 -39.57 -2.60 21.07
C LEU A 676 -39.35 -1.13 20.69
N LEU A 677 -38.24 -0.86 20.02
CA LEU A 677 -37.93 0.41 19.38
C LEU A 677 -38.79 0.61 18.12
N GLN A 678 -39.12 1.86 17.81
CA GLN A 678 -39.82 2.19 16.58
C GLN A 678 -38.88 2.10 15.38
N LEU A 679 -39.32 1.41 14.32
CA LEU A 679 -38.58 1.40 13.06
C LEU A 679 -38.64 2.80 12.42
N PRO A 680 -37.53 3.28 11.84
CA PRO A 680 -37.52 4.52 11.07
C PRO A 680 -38.54 4.44 9.93
N VAL A 681 -39.35 5.47 9.76
CA VAL A 681 -40.28 5.57 8.62
C VAL A 681 -39.48 6.07 7.42
N ILE A 682 -39.25 5.18 6.44
CA ILE A 682 -38.63 5.59 5.17
C ILE A 682 -39.56 6.58 4.48
N SER A 683 -39.14 7.83 4.38
CA SER A 683 -39.81 8.79 3.50
C SER A 683 -39.39 8.46 2.07
N VAL A 684 -40.24 7.72 1.35
CA VAL A 684 -40.06 7.49 -0.09
C VAL A 684 -40.09 8.85 -0.77
N LYS A 685 -38.91 9.43 -1.01
CA LYS A 685 -38.75 10.59 -1.88
C LYS A 685 -38.97 10.07 -3.30
N ASN A 686 -40.18 10.30 -3.81
CA ASN A 686 -40.53 10.09 -5.22
C ASN A 686 -39.69 10.98 -6.14
#